data_AF-A0A816MZX9-F1
#
_entry.id   AF-A0A816MZX9-F1
#
_cell.length_a   1.000
_cell.length_b   1.000
_cell.length_c   1.000
_cell.angle_alpha   90.00
_cell.angle_beta   90.00
_cell.angle_gamma   90.00
#
_symmetry.space_group_name_H-M   'P 1'
#
loop_
_entity.id
_entity.type
_entity.pdbx_description
1 polymer ?
#
loop_
_entity_poly.entity_id
_entity_poly.type
_entity_poly.pdbx_seq_one_letter_code
_entity_poly.pdbx_strand_id
1 'polypeptide(L)'
;MAEQLLLHGTLEVKIYRIDKLHQRARFNLRGKGDKEPTAGKKIQTQIKRLAASCTDLLGGHLYATIDLDRSRVARTMMRRNTKWFQSFHVYAAHSISKIIFTIKDDEPIGANLIGRAYLPATEVISGQPVDRWLDVLDQNKRPIQGGSKIHVRVKFTSVTQDVDWNKGIISSPPFKGVPNAFFNQREGCKVTLYQDAHVLGEYPDITVAGGQAIYIHHRCWEDIFDAIWDAKHLIYITGWSVYPDITLIRDPKRPRPGGNLKLGELLKKKAEENVTVLMLVWDDRTSNKAFKRDGLMMTHDQKTYDYFKNTKVRCVLCPRNPDNGESIVQGFGVAAMFTHHQKTIVVDAEVDGLKTRRRIVSFLGGIDLCDGRYDTEEHPLFGTLNNVHSNDFHQPNFDGASIKKGGPREPWHDIHCRLDGPAAWDVLYNFEQRWLKQGNGRRYLVSMERFSEITVPPLPIVRPDDVEGWTVQVFRSIDNGAVEGFPEDPREASSVGLVTGKNNVIERSIQDAYINAIRRAKHFIYIENQYFLGSSFGWNSRDVNLNEINALHLIPKEISLKIVSKIEAGERFSVYVVIPLWPEGKPGSASVQAILDWQRRTMEMMYTDIIIALRKKGLDVNPRDYLTFFCLGNREVNKAGEYSPPEKPEANSDYATAQESRRFMIYVHSKMMIVDDEYVILGSANINQRSMDGGRDSEIAMGAYQPNHLLATNQMRPRGQVFSFRISLWLEHLRIVTNTFQFPESEKCIRMVNAKADELWGLYSAQVYPRDHDLPGHLLSYPISIGSNGEVTSLAGVELFPDTNAKYRGCFGSCNKPPPLIVAVDEPSKGLRIQGRLVKKPSVSDDFWSTSTCDMDNNSTMQSQRSVSSISFTNNTATSASSSSNPNEFVNTGLNLWNQTRQQWLASGSSQTKAKVREPTISWNATYESLLGVNKRFSRPIPLPEMVDFLVDVWEQEGLYD
;
A
#
# COMPACT_ATOMS: atom_id res chain seq x y z
N MET A 1 13.72 20.48 29.44
CA MET A 1 13.10 19.31 28.78
C MET A 1 14.04 18.13 28.94
N ALA A 2 13.58 16.88 28.82
CA ALA A 2 14.51 15.76 28.72
C ALA A 2 15.29 15.85 27.41
N GLU A 3 16.58 15.56 27.44
CA GLU A 3 17.43 15.53 26.26
C GLU A 3 16.93 14.47 25.26
N GLN A 4 16.91 14.82 23.97
CA GLN A 4 16.58 13.87 22.89
C GLN A 4 17.86 13.53 22.14
N LEU A 5 18.07 12.23 21.91
CA LEU A 5 19.20 11.69 21.17
C LEU A 5 18.71 11.04 19.88
N LEU A 6 19.42 11.26 18.78
CA LEU A 6 19.14 10.58 17.51
C LEU A 6 19.65 9.14 17.56
N LEU A 7 18.73 8.17 17.61
CA LEU A 7 19.02 6.77 17.31
C LEU A 7 18.84 6.55 15.81
N HIS A 8 19.92 6.73 15.06
CA HIS A 8 20.03 6.35 13.64
C HIS A 8 20.91 5.10 13.51
N GLY A 9 20.27 3.96 13.22
CA GLY A 9 20.91 2.65 13.27
C GLY A 9 19.90 1.53 13.48
N THR A 10 20.29 0.53 14.26
CA THR A 10 19.49 -0.67 14.50
C THR A 10 19.46 -1.00 15.98
N LEU A 11 18.28 -1.35 16.49
CA LEU A 11 18.04 -1.80 17.85
C LEU A 11 17.76 -3.31 17.85
N GLU A 12 18.65 -4.07 18.48
CA GLU A 12 18.41 -5.45 18.87
C GLU A 12 17.66 -5.43 20.22
N VAL A 13 16.39 -5.80 20.24
CA VAL A 13 15.55 -5.80 21.45
C VAL A 13 15.04 -7.18 21.76
N LYS A 14 15.18 -7.65 23.00
CA LYS A 14 14.61 -8.91 23.48
C LYS A 14 13.71 -8.68 24.69
N ILE A 15 12.46 -9.13 24.59
CA ILE A 15 11.50 -9.09 25.69
C ILE A 15 11.37 -10.52 26.25
N TYR A 16 11.87 -10.73 27.46
CA TYR A 16 11.84 -12.05 28.09
C TYR A 16 10.47 -12.32 28.73
N ARG A 17 10.16 -11.59 29.81
CA ARG A 17 8.98 -11.85 30.67
C ARG A 17 8.65 -10.69 31.61
N ILE A 18 7.46 -10.75 32.21
CA ILE A 18 7.13 -10.05 33.47
C ILE A 18 7.27 -11.05 34.64
N ASP A 19 7.77 -10.59 35.78
CA ASP A 19 8.00 -11.41 36.98
C ASP A 19 6.71 -11.88 37.64
N LYS A 20 5.81 -10.95 37.95
CA LYS A 20 4.53 -11.16 38.64
C LYS A 20 3.54 -10.08 38.20
N LEU A 21 2.27 -10.41 38.04
CA LEU A 21 1.17 -9.46 37.86
C LEU A 21 0.19 -9.68 39.00
N HIS A 22 0.20 -8.80 40.00
CA HIS A 22 -0.35 -9.15 41.31
C HIS A 22 -1.89 -9.12 41.37
N GLN A 23 -2.52 -8.52 40.37
CA GLN A 23 -3.94 -8.66 40.04
C GLN A 23 -4.11 -8.50 38.53
N ARG A 24 -4.79 -9.45 37.86
CA ARG A 24 -5.72 -9.06 36.80
C ARG A 24 -6.82 -8.29 37.49
N ALA A 25 -6.74 -6.95 37.44
CA ALA A 25 -7.67 -6.09 38.14
C ALA A 25 -9.03 -6.12 37.44
N ARG A 26 -9.82 -7.17 37.70
CA ARG A 26 -11.26 -7.19 37.49
C ARG A 26 -11.82 -5.85 38.01
N PHE A 27 -12.56 -5.13 37.18
CA PHE A 27 -13.10 -3.81 37.51
C PHE A 27 -13.93 -3.86 38.80
N ASN A 28 -13.30 -3.49 39.92
CA ASN A 28 -14.00 -3.26 41.18
C ASN A 28 -14.76 -1.93 41.06
N LEU A 29 -16.00 -2.01 40.59
CA LEU A 29 -16.99 -0.93 40.57
C LEU A 29 -17.46 -0.56 41.99
N ARG A 30 -16.50 -0.19 42.86
CA ARG A 30 -16.70 0.36 44.21
C ARG A 30 -15.74 1.53 44.45
N GLY A 31 -15.83 2.56 43.62
CA GLY A 31 -15.46 3.90 44.04
C GLY A 31 -16.46 4.37 45.11
N LYS A 32 -16.00 4.62 46.34
CA LYS A 32 -16.79 5.38 47.31
C LYS A 32 -16.90 6.82 46.81
N GLY A 33 -18.12 7.30 46.62
CA GLY A 33 -18.40 8.63 46.08
C GLY A 33 -19.89 8.83 45.92
N ASP A 34 -20.54 9.36 46.94
CA ASP A 34 -22.00 9.44 47.06
C ASP A 34 -22.61 10.50 46.14
N LYS A 35 -22.92 10.13 44.88
CA LYS A 35 -23.93 10.80 44.02
C LYS A 35 -24.65 9.78 43.14
N GLU A 36 -25.98 9.82 43.13
CA GLU A 36 -26.80 8.89 42.33
C GLU A 36 -26.61 9.07 40.82
N PRO A 37 -26.49 7.99 40.04
CA PRO A 37 -26.42 8.06 38.57
C PRO A 37 -27.81 7.97 37.90
N THR A 38 -28.03 8.84 36.90
CA THR A 38 -29.24 8.85 36.07
C THR A 38 -29.44 7.58 35.24
N ALA A 39 -30.70 7.28 34.90
CA ALA A 39 -31.17 5.98 34.40
C ALA A 39 -30.33 5.36 33.27
N GLY A 40 -29.93 6.15 32.26
CA GLY A 40 -29.15 5.65 31.11
C GLY A 40 -27.79 5.01 31.46
N LYS A 41 -27.21 5.31 32.63
CA LYS A 41 -25.95 4.69 33.08
C LYS A 41 -26.14 3.31 33.72
N LYS A 42 -27.35 2.95 34.18
CA LYS A 42 -27.59 1.64 34.83
C LYS A 42 -27.51 0.49 33.82
N ILE A 43 -28.13 0.65 32.65
CA ILE A 43 -28.16 -0.36 31.57
C ILE A 43 -26.75 -0.66 31.05
N GLN A 44 -25.97 0.36 30.72
CA GLN A 44 -24.58 0.19 30.25
C GLN A 44 -23.67 -0.49 31.31
N THR A 45 -23.97 -0.31 32.60
CA THR A 45 -23.25 -0.97 33.70
C THR A 45 -23.66 -2.44 33.88
N GLN A 46 -24.92 -2.80 33.61
CA GLN A 46 -25.39 -4.19 33.61
C GLN A 46 -24.89 -4.99 32.40
N ILE A 47 -24.91 -4.41 31.20
CA ILE A 47 -24.34 -5.04 29.99
C ILE A 47 -22.84 -5.32 30.19
N LYS A 48 -22.08 -4.36 30.74
CA LYS A 48 -20.67 -4.58 31.11
C LYS A 48 -20.47 -5.68 32.18
N ARG A 49 -21.42 -5.89 33.10
CA ARG A 49 -21.34 -6.98 34.10
C ARG A 49 -21.65 -8.36 33.50
N LEU A 50 -22.62 -8.45 32.59
CA LEU A 50 -22.93 -9.70 31.88
C LEU A 50 -21.77 -10.11 30.96
N ALA A 51 -21.21 -9.17 30.20
CA ALA A 51 -20.01 -9.40 29.41
C ALA A 51 -18.81 -9.82 30.29
N ALA A 52 -18.63 -9.19 31.46
CA ALA A 52 -17.57 -9.57 32.41
C ALA A 52 -17.70 -11.02 32.91
N SER A 53 -18.91 -11.52 33.12
CA SER A 53 -19.12 -12.93 33.52
C SER A 53 -18.86 -13.94 32.40
N CYS A 54 -18.98 -13.54 31.12
CA CYS A 54 -18.54 -14.37 29.99
C CYS A 54 -17.01 -14.31 29.78
N THR A 55 -16.36 -13.18 30.02
CA THR A 55 -14.89 -13.06 29.89
C THR A 55 -14.11 -13.92 30.91
N ASP A 56 -14.72 -14.23 32.06
CA ASP A 56 -14.11 -15.10 33.08
C ASP A 56 -13.86 -16.55 32.60
N LEU A 57 -14.53 -17.02 31.54
CA LEU A 57 -14.28 -18.34 30.93
C LEU A 57 -13.20 -18.34 29.83
N LEU A 58 -12.89 -17.19 29.23
CA LEU A 58 -12.02 -17.11 28.04
C LEU A 58 -10.61 -16.57 28.33
N GLY A 59 -10.47 -15.65 29.31
CA GLY A 59 -9.19 -15.13 29.79
C GLY A 59 -8.40 -14.27 28.78
N GLY A 60 -8.11 -13.02 29.14
CA GLY A 60 -7.42 -12.06 28.27
C GLY A 60 -6.04 -12.51 27.76
N HIS A 61 -5.54 -11.84 26.72
CA HIS A 61 -4.24 -12.13 26.13
C HIS A 61 -3.25 -10.96 26.32
N LEU A 62 -2.15 -11.24 27.03
CA LEU A 62 -1.09 -10.27 27.30
C LEU A 62 -0.17 -10.06 26.11
N TYR A 63 0.18 -8.80 25.85
CA TYR A 63 1.28 -8.43 24.96
C TYR A 63 2.03 -7.20 25.47
N ALA A 64 3.27 -7.05 25.00
CA ALA A 64 4.08 -5.86 25.17
C ALA A 64 4.34 -5.20 23.81
N THR A 65 4.46 -3.88 23.79
CA THR A 65 4.89 -3.11 22.62
C THR A 65 6.17 -2.34 22.91
N ILE A 66 6.95 -2.11 21.87
CA ILE A 66 8.17 -1.29 21.90
C ILE A 66 7.82 0.02 21.19
N ASP A 67 7.93 1.13 21.93
CA ASP A 67 7.70 2.47 21.42
C ASP A 67 8.99 3.31 21.53
N LEU A 68 9.41 3.97 20.46
CA LEU A 68 10.51 4.95 20.44
C LEU A 68 9.92 6.35 20.69
N ASP A 69 9.90 6.74 21.96
CA ASP A 69 9.11 7.84 22.53
C ASP A 69 7.60 7.81 22.21
N ARG A 70 7.20 8.09 20.97
CA ARG A 70 5.81 8.06 20.47
C ARG A 70 5.60 7.08 19.32
N SER A 71 6.65 6.67 18.62
CA SER A 71 6.56 5.76 17.48
C SER A 71 6.47 4.31 17.91
N ARG A 72 5.39 3.61 17.57
CA ARG A 72 5.33 2.14 17.64
C ARG A 72 6.36 1.56 16.66
N VAL A 73 7.26 0.70 17.12
CA VAL A 73 8.24 0.03 16.23
C VAL A 73 8.16 -1.48 16.23
N ALA A 74 7.64 -2.09 17.29
CA ALA A 74 7.43 -3.54 17.35
C ALA A 74 6.39 -3.91 18.43
N ARG A 75 5.86 -5.14 18.36
CA ARG A 75 4.97 -5.73 19.37
C ARG A 75 5.22 -7.22 19.53
N THR A 76 4.92 -7.76 20.72
CA THR A 76 4.97 -9.19 20.98
C THR A 76 3.71 -9.90 20.49
N MET A 77 3.81 -11.23 20.35
CA MET A 77 2.62 -12.09 20.20
C MET A 77 1.74 -11.94 21.44
N MET A 78 0.44 -12.08 21.23
CA MET A 78 -0.55 -12.15 22.29
C MET A 78 -0.50 -13.53 22.99
N ARG A 79 -0.24 -13.56 24.30
CA ARG A 79 -0.09 -14.80 25.09
C ARG A 79 -0.87 -14.75 26.40
N ARG A 80 -1.40 -15.89 26.83
CA ARG A 80 -2.08 -16.00 28.14
C ARG A 80 -1.13 -15.98 29.35
N ASN A 81 0.18 -16.14 29.13
CA ASN A 81 1.20 -16.13 30.18
C ASN A 81 2.13 -14.91 30.06
N THR A 82 2.94 -14.66 31.09
CA THR A 82 3.83 -13.50 31.16
C THR A 82 5.18 -13.67 30.44
N LYS A 83 5.34 -14.69 29.58
CA LYS A 83 6.63 -15.13 29.01
C LYS A 83 6.59 -15.12 27.47
N TRP A 84 7.29 -14.17 26.85
CA TRP A 84 7.39 -14.05 25.40
C TRP A 84 8.68 -14.66 24.85
N PHE A 85 9.83 -14.31 25.43
CA PHE A 85 11.17 -14.67 24.92
C PHE A 85 11.40 -14.29 23.45
N GLN A 86 10.76 -13.22 22.98
CA GLN A 86 10.84 -12.74 21.61
C GLN A 86 11.96 -11.73 21.43
N SER A 87 12.61 -11.78 20.27
CA SER A 87 13.66 -10.85 19.86
C SER A 87 13.19 -10.07 18.63
N PHE A 88 13.64 -8.83 18.50
CA PHE A 88 13.24 -7.90 17.44
C PHE A 88 14.49 -7.23 16.89
N HIS A 89 14.56 -7.13 15.57
CA HIS A 89 15.55 -6.35 14.85
C HIS A 89 14.84 -5.09 14.33
N VAL A 90 15.07 -3.96 14.98
CA VAL A 90 14.31 -2.72 14.73
C VAL A 90 15.22 -1.68 14.09
N TYR A 91 14.94 -1.33 12.84
CA TYR A 91 15.53 -0.14 12.22
C TYR A 91 15.05 1.12 12.95
N ALA A 92 15.97 2.04 13.23
CA ALA A 92 15.69 3.29 13.92
C ALA A 92 16.28 4.49 13.17
N ALA A 93 15.48 5.55 13.04
CA ALA A 93 15.83 6.87 12.51
C ALA A 93 15.18 7.98 13.37
N HIS A 94 15.19 7.80 14.70
CA HIS A 94 14.31 8.52 15.63
C HIS A 94 15.09 9.38 16.63
N SER A 95 14.67 10.64 16.83
CA SER A 95 15.14 11.48 17.94
C SER A 95 14.30 11.23 19.18
N ILE A 96 14.86 10.58 20.20
CA ILE A 96 14.11 10.12 21.39
C ILE A 96 14.82 10.40 22.72
N SER A 97 14.02 10.56 23.75
CA SER A 97 14.45 10.60 25.15
C SER A 97 14.52 9.21 25.80
N LYS A 98 13.72 8.25 25.33
CA LYS A 98 13.57 6.91 25.92
C LYS A 98 12.90 5.92 24.99
N ILE A 99 13.23 4.64 25.19
CA ILE A 99 12.50 3.47 24.71
C ILE A 99 11.43 3.14 25.76
N ILE A 100 10.20 2.91 25.32
CA ILE A 100 9.05 2.58 26.19
C ILE A 100 8.61 1.15 25.89
N PHE A 101 8.37 0.39 26.97
CA PHE A 101 7.75 -0.92 26.90
C PHE A 101 6.33 -0.81 27.47
N THR A 102 5.31 -0.80 26.62
CA THR A 102 3.91 -0.69 27.03
C THR A 102 3.29 -2.08 27.12
N ILE A 103 2.74 -2.45 28.28
CA ILE A 103 2.11 -3.75 28.51
C ILE A 103 0.58 -3.61 28.50
N LYS A 104 -0.10 -4.47 27.74
CA LYS A 104 -1.57 -4.49 27.57
C LYS A 104 -2.15 -5.90 27.76
N ASP A 105 -3.39 -6.01 28.23
CA ASP A 105 -4.22 -7.23 28.17
C ASP A 105 -5.30 -6.99 27.09
N ASP A 106 -5.32 -7.79 26.02
CA ASP A 106 -6.36 -7.72 24.99
C ASP A 106 -7.60 -8.47 25.47
N GLU A 107 -8.68 -7.73 25.73
CA GLU A 107 -10.01 -8.27 26.01
C GLU A 107 -10.91 -8.09 24.78
N PRO A 108 -11.95 -8.93 24.59
CA PRO A 108 -12.85 -8.85 23.42
C PRO A 108 -13.57 -7.51 23.21
N ILE A 109 -13.57 -6.63 24.22
CA ILE A 109 -14.23 -5.32 24.24
C ILE A 109 -13.20 -4.18 24.05
N GLY A 110 -11.90 -4.48 24.03
CA GLY A 110 -10.81 -3.52 23.82
C GLY A 110 -9.56 -3.84 24.66
N ALA A 111 -8.40 -3.32 24.22
CA ALA A 111 -7.13 -3.53 24.91
C ALA A 111 -7.00 -2.68 26.18
N ASN A 112 -6.87 -3.33 27.35
CA ASN A 112 -6.65 -2.67 28.63
C ASN A 112 -5.15 -2.41 28.87
N LEU A 113 -4.77 -1.15 29.15
CA LEU A 113 -3.40 -0.79 29.52
C LEU A 113 -3.08 -1.26 30.95
N ILE A 114 -2.09 -2.14 31.10
CA ILE A 114 -1.59 -2.58 32.41
C ILE A 114 -0.60 -1.55 32.98
N GLY A 115 0.36 -1.11 32.16
CA GLY A 115 1.39 -0.17 32.59
C GLY A 115 2.50 -0.01 31.56
N ARG A 116 3.50 0.79 31.91
CA ARG A 116 4.64 1.12 31.03
C ARG A 116 5.96 1.11 31.78
N ALA A 117 6.98 0.49 31.20
CA ALA A 117 8.37 0.60 31.65
C ALA A 117 9.17 1.49 30.70
N TYR A 118 10.27 2.07 31.18
CA TYR A 118 11.03 3.10 30.46
C TYR A 118 12.54 2.83 30.53
N LEU A 119 13.22 2.93 29.40
CA LEU A 119 14.68 2.84 29.27
C LEU A 119 15.18 4.14 28.61
N PRO A 120 15.89 5.02 29.34
CA PRO A 120 16.48 6.24 28.79
C PRO A 120 17.37 5.99 27.57
N ALA A 121 17.29 6.88 26.58
CA ALA A 121 18.09 6.77 25.35
C ALA A 121 19.61 6.92 25.62
N THR A 122 19.96 7.70 26.65
CA THR A 122 21.34 7.91 27.14
C THR A 122 22.02 6.63 27.60
N GLU A 123 21.26 5.60 28.00
CA GLU A 123 21.84 4.33 28.45
C GLU A 123 22.16 3.37 27.28
N VAL A 124 21.47 3.51 26.14
CA VAL A 124 21.64 2.64 24.96
C VAL A 124 22.53 3.25 23.87
N ILE A 125 22.66 4.58 23.81
CA ILE A 125 23.43 5.30 22.77
C ILE A 125 24.92 4.86 22.71
N SER A 126 25.47 4.38 23.82
CA SER A 126 26.85 3.86 23.91
C SER A 126 27.11 2.58 23.09
N GLY A 127 26.05 1.91 22.65
CA GLY A 127 26.09 0.63 21.95
C GLY A 127 26.36 -0.59 22.84
N GLN A 128 26.59 -0.40 24.15
CA GLN A 128 26.72 -1.51 25.09
C GLN A 128 25.35 -2.18 25.34
N PRO A 129 25.27 -3.53 25.41
CA PRO A 129 24.00 -4.20 25.71
C PRO A 129 23.51 -3.92 27.13
N VAL A 130 22.31 -3.34 27.25
CA VAL A 130 21.59 -3.17 28.51
C VAL A 130 20.68 -4.37 28.72
N ASP A 131 20.95 -5.24 29.69
CA ASP A 131 20.09 -6.38 30.09
C ASP A 131 19.66 -6.19 31.55
N ARG A 132 18.37 -5.86 31.80
CA ARG A 132 17.87 -5.57 33.15
C ARG A 132 16.36 -5.71 33.33
N TRP A 133 15.96 -5.71 34.60
CA TRP A 133 14.57 -5.58 35.02
C TRP A 133 14.19 -4.11 35.16
N LEU A 134 13.13 -3.69 34.47
CA LEU A 134 12.55 -2.35 34.55
C LEU A 134 11.23 -2.38 35.33
N ASP A 135 11.01 -1.41 36.22
CA ASP A 135 9.72 -1.26 36.91
C ASP A 135 8.60 -0.89 35.93
N VAL A 136 7.46 -1.58 36.06
CA VAL A 136 6.24 -1.27 35.32
C VAL A 136 5.46 -0.21 36.10
N LEU A 137 5.20 0.93 35.47
CA LEU A 137 4.60 2.10 36.10
C LEU A 137 3.18 2.37 35.59
N ASP A 138 2.35 2.97 36.45
CA ASP A 138 1.02 3.49 36.14
C ASP A 138 1.08 4.75 35.26
N GLN A 139 -0.09 5.30 34.92
CA GLN A 139 -0.19 6.54 34.13
C GLN A 139 0.45 7.75 34.85
N ASN A 140 0.56 7.71 36.18
CA ASN A 140 1.15 8.73 37.04
C ASN A 140 2.64 8.46 37.36
N LYS A 141 3.30 7.54 36.64
CA LYS A 141 4.72 7.15 36.82
C LYS A 141 5.05 6.51 38.17
N ARG A 142 4.08 5.93 38.87
CA ARG A 142 4.29 5.17 40.12
C ARG A 142 4.31 3.68 39.82
N PRO A 143 5.09 2.84 40.53
CA PRO A 143 5.06 1.39 40.33
C PRO A 143 3.64 0.81 40.44
N ILE A 144 3.26 -0.08 39.52
CA ILE A 144 1.93 -0.71 39.56
C ILE A 144 1.79 -1.63 40.78
N GLN A 145 0.55 -1.91 41.16
CA GLN A 145 0.22 -2.68 42.37
C GLN A 145 0.94 -4.04 42.39
N GLY A 146 1.74 -4.26 43.43
CA GLY A 146 2.58 -5.45 43.61
C GLY A 146 4.01 -5.34 43.09
N GLY A 147 4.39 -4.21 42.47
CA GLY A 147 5.76 -3.93 42.05
C GLY A 147 6.25 -4.82 40.92
N SER A 148 5.43 -4.99 39.87
CA SER A 148 5.77 -5.76 38.68
C SER A 148 6.97 -5.16 37.93
N LYS A 149 7.85 -6.02 37.42
CA LYS A 149 8.99 -5.65 36.58
C LYS A 149 8.97 -6.44 35.26
N ILE A 150 9.38 -5.79 34.18
CA ILE A 150 9.61 -6.42 32.87
C ILE A 150 11.11 -6.63 32.64
N HIS A 151 11.50 -7.82 32.21
CA HIS A 151 12.88 -8.17 31.86
C HIS A 151 13.11 -7.96 30.36
N VAL A 152 14.03 -7.06 30.04
CA VAL A 152 14.39 -6.71 28.65
C VAL A 152 15.91 -6.69 28.46
N ARG A 153 16.34 -7.01 27.24
CA ARG A 153 17.69 -6.71 26.74
C ARG A 153 17.59 -5.79 25.54
N VAL A 154 18.40 -4.76 25.48
CA VAL A 154 18.48 -3.81 24.36
C VAL A 154 19.94 -3.55 24.02
N LYS A 155 20.28 -3.58 22.73
CA LYS A 155 21.56 -3.12 22.20
C LYS A 155 21.28 -2.24 20.98
N PHE A 156 21.94 -1.09 20.91
CA PHE A 156 21.92 -0.22 19.74
C PHE A 156 23.21 -0.37 18.94
N THR A 157 23.10 -0.40 17.62
CA THR A 157 24.23 -0.35 16.69
C THR A 157 23.99 0.85 15.77
N SER A 158 24.87 1.86 15.82
CA SER A 158 24.78 3.04 14.93
C SER A 158 24.95 2.62 13.47
N VAL A 159 24.30 3.32 12.52
CA VAL A 159 24.55 3.11 11.08
C VAL A 159 26.04 3.19 10.72
N THR A 160 26.81 4.02 11.42
CA THR A 160 28.26 4.19 11.18
C THR A 160 29.11 2.97 11.53
N GLN A 161 28.54 1.99 12.25
CA GLN A 161 29.18 0.70 12.56
C GLN A 161 28.76 -0.41 11.58
N ASP A 162 27.81 -0.14 10.67
CA ASP A 162 27.44 -1.05 9.60
C ASP A 162 28.58 -1.15 8.58
N VAL A 163 28.88 -2.37 8.14
CA VAL A 163 29.97 -2.63 7.19
C VAL A 163 29.70 -2.04 5.81
N ASP A 164 28.44 -1.85 5.42
CA ASP A 164 28.02 -1.34 4.10
C ASP A 164 27.78 0.17 4.09
N TRP A 165 27.72 0.84 5.26
CA TRP A 165 27.36 2.26 5.36
C TRP A 165 28.29 3.17 4.55
N ASN A 166 27.69 3.97 3.65
CA ASN A 166 28.37 4.94 2.78
C ASN A 166 29.42 4.31 1.82
N LYS A 167 29.27 3.02 1.47
CA LYS A 167 30.22 2.29 0.60
C LYS A 167 29.63 1.74 -0.70
N GLY A 168 28.31 1.75 -0.86
CA GLY A 168 27.63 1.01 -1.93
C GLY A 168 27.61 -0.50 -1.67
N ILE A 169 27.60 -1.30 -2.72
CA ILE A 169 27.75 -2.76 -2.66
C ILE A 169 29.23 -3.12 -2.52
N ILE A 170 29.61 -3.73 -1.40
CA ILE A 170 30.98 -4.20 -1.17
C ILE A 170 31.24 -5.54 -1.86
N SER A 171 32.44 -5.69 -2.42
CA SER A 171 32.92 -6.93 -3.06
C SER A 171 33.82 -7.79 -2.17
N SER A 172 34.41 -7.22 -1.11
CA SER A 172 35.27 -7.93 -0.17
C SER A 172 35.06 -7.44 1.27
N PRO A 173 34.50 -8.28 2.18
CA PRO A 173 33.85 -9.57 1.88
C PRO A 173 32.67 -9.38 0.90
N PRO A 174 32.28 -10.41 0.13
CA PRO A 174 31.15 -10.32 -0.78
C PRO A 174 29.86 -9.92 -0.05
N PHE A 175 29.12 -8.97 -0.61
CA PHE A 175 27.81 -8.58 -0.11
C PHE A 175 26.85 -9.78 -0.10
N LYS A 176 26.17 -10.01 1.04
CA LYS A 176 25.37 -11.21 1.33
C LYS A 176 23.86 -11.03 1.18
N GLY A 177 23.44 -9.93 0.55
CA GLY A 177 22.03 -9.55 0.45
C GLY A 177 21.57 -8.75 1.67
N VAL A 178 20.33 -8.28 1.59
CA VAL A 178 19.65 -7.60 2.70
C VAL A 178 19.40 -8.65 3.81
N PRO A 179 19.86 -8.40 5.06
CA PRO A 179 19.67 -9.33 6.16
C PRO A 179 18.20 -9.35 6.61
N ASN A 180 17.79 -10.47 7.21
CA ASN A 180 16.44 -10.66 7.76
C ASN A 180 15.31 -10.52 6.70
N ALA A 181 15.54 -10.95 5.47
CA ALA A 181 14.49 -11.17 4.47
C ALA A 181 14.14 -12.67 4.37
N PHE A 182 12.91 -12.99 3.99
CA PHE A 182 12.44 -14.39 3.86
C PHE A 182 13.13 -15.13 2.70
N PHE A 183 13.28 -14.45 1.56
CA PHE A 183 14.09 -14.96 0.45
C PHE A 183 15.54 -14.51 0.59
N ASN A 184 16.45 -15.47 0.49
CA ASN A 184 17.87 -15.21 0.37
C ASN A 184 18.21 -14.66 -1.02
N GLN A 185 19.35 -13.97 -1.09
CA GLN A 185 19.95 -13.54 -2.35
C GLN A 185 20.29 -14.72 -3.27
N ARG A 186 20.17 -14.51 -4.58
CA ARG A 186 20.36 -15.47 -5.67
C ARG A 186 21.39 -14.95 -6.65
N GLU A 187 22.43 -15.73 -6.93
CA GLU A 187 23.49 -15.43 -7.89
C GLU A 187 23.24 -16.07 -9.26
N GLY A 188 23.91 -15.58 -10.30
CA GLY A 188 23.85 -16.13 -11.65
C GLY A 188 22.46 -16.03 -12.29
N CYS A 189 21.71 -14.99 -11.92
CA CYS A 189 20.46 -14.60 -12.56
C CYS A 189 20.73 -13.74 -13.80
N LYS A 190 19.70 -13.52 -14.61
CA LYS A 190 19.62 -12.41 -15.55
C LYS A 190 18.39 -11.57 -15.24
N VAL A 191 18.53 -10.25 -15.31
CA VAL A 191 17.43 -9.29 -15.18
C VAL A 191 17.25 -8.56 -16.50
N THR A 192 16.00 -8.43 -16.93
CA THR A 192 15.60 -7.52 -18.01
C THR A 192 14.80 -6.40 -17.39
N LEU A 193 15.27 -5.16 -17.51
CA LEU A 193 14.56 -3.96 -17.03
C LEU A 193 13.69 -3.43 -18.16
N TYR A 194 12.42 -3.12 -17.87
CA TYR A 194 11.49 -2.53 -18.81
C TYR A 194 11.12 -1.11 -18.37
N GLN A 195 11.24 -0.20 -19.32
CA GLN A 195 10.70 1.15 -19.30
C GLN A 195 9.37 1.07 -20.07
N ASP A 196 8.28 1.45 -19.41
CA ASP A 196 6.91 1.38 -19.91
C ASP A 196 6.44 -0.03 -20.34
N ALA A 197 5.22 -0.11 -20.87
CA ALA A 197 4.68 -1.33 -21.45
C ALA A 197 5.34 -1.68 -22.78
N HIS A 198 5.71 -0.68 -23.57
CA HIS A 198 6.35 -0.81 -24.88
C HIS A 198 7.37 0.31 -25.10
N VAL A 199 8.33 0.07 -25.98
CA VAL A 199 9.32 1.06 -26.41
C VAL A 199 9.36 1.06 -27.93
N LEU A 200 9.16 2.22 -28.57
CA LEU A 200 9.23 2.34 -30.03
C LEU A 200 10.67 2.05 -30.49
N GLY A 201 11.66 2.59 -29.77
CA GLY A 201 13.08 2.30 -29.96
C GLY A 201 13.83 3.35 -30.76
N GLU A 202 13.36 4.60 -30.76
CA GLU A 202 14.00 5.74 -31.43
C GLU A 202 14.95 6.47 -30.46
N TYR A 203 15.80 5.72 -29.76
CA TYR A 203 16.76 6.23 -28.77
C TYR A 203 18.17 6.46 -29.34
N PRO A 204 18.91 7.47 -28.85
CA PRO A 204 20.36 7.56 -29.04
C PRO A 204 21.10 6.36 -28.42
N ASP A 205 22.21 5.94 -29.02
CA ASP A 205 23.06 4.86 -28.51
C ASP A 205 23.57 5.16 -27.09
N ILE A 206 23.27 4.28 -26.12
CA ILE A 206 23.81 4.32 -24.77
C ILE A 206 24.88 3.24 -24.64
N THR A 207 26.13 3.62 -24.40
CA THR A 207 27.25 2.67 -24.32
C THR A 207 27.39 2.05 -22.93
N VAL A 208 27.41 0.71 -22.88
CA VAL A 208 27.66 -0.09 -21.67
C VAL A 208 29.17 -0.15 -21.37
N ALA A 209 29.54 -0.52 -20.14
CA ALA A 209 30.92 -0.67 -19.67
C ALA A 209 31.83 -1.40 -20.67
N GLY A 210 33.04 -0.87 -20.90
CA GLY A 210 34.00 -1.43 -21.84
C GLY A 210 33.92 -0.86 -23.27
N GLY A 211 32.88 -0.08 -23.60
CA GLY A 211 32.80 0.63 -24.88
C GLY A 211 32.41 -0.25 -26.08
N GLN A 212 32.05 -1.51 -25.85
CA GLN A 212 31.86 -2.54 -26.89
C GLN A 212 30.40 -2.93 -27.12
N ALA A 213 29.48 -2.56 -26.21
CA ALA A 213 28.07 -2.91 -26.28
C ALA A 213 27.17 -1.67 -26.15
N ILE A 214 26.05 -1.68 -26.89
CA ILE A 214 24.99 -0.67 -26.85
C ILE A 214 23.85 -1.25 -26.00
N TYR A 215 23.26 -0.43 -25.14
CA TYR A 215 22.09 -0.79 -24.35
C TYR A 215 20.92 -1.17 -25.26
N ILE A 216 20.21 -2.25 -24.91
CA ILE A 216 19.08 -2.76 -25.70
C ILE A 216 17.79 -2.46 -24.95
N HIS A 217 16.94 -1.63 -25.53
CA HIS A 217 15.57 -1.41 -25.04
C HIS A 217 14.71 -2.65 -25.26
N HIS A 218 14.40 -3.32 -24.17
CA HIS A 218 13.45 -4.44 -24.11
C HIS A 218 12.01 -3.93 -23.95
N ARG A 219 11.02 -4.72 -24.36
CA ARG A 219 9.62 -4.27 -24.51
C ARG A 219 8.71 -5.13 -23.64
N CYS A 220 8.15 -4.57 -22.57
CA CYS A 220 7.51 -5.35 -21.51
C CYS A 220 6.38 -6.26 -22.03
N TRP A 221 5.40 -5.70 -22.74
CA TRP A 221 4.23 -6.44 -23.20
C TRP A 221 4.51 -7.32 -24.42
N GLU A 222 5.57 -7.04 -25.20
CA GLU A 222 6.07 -7.99 -26.20
C GLU A 222 6.66 -9.23 -25.51
N ASP A 223 7.60 -9.05 -24.58
CA ASP A 223 8.25 -10.15 -23.88
C ASP A 223 7.25 -10.95 -23.00
N ILE A 224 6.22 -10.30 -22.43
CA ILE A 224 5.11 -11.00 -21.73
C ILE A 224 4.23 -11.79 -22.71
N PHE A 225 3.88 -11.22 -23.87
CA PHE A 225 3.11 -11.93 -24.89
C PHE A 225 3.86 -13.18 -25.39
N ASP A 226 5.12 -13.01 -25.79
CA ASP A 226 5.96 -14.09 -26.31
C ASP A 226 6.12 -15.19 -25.23
N ALA A 227 6.34 -14.80 -23.96
CA ALA A 227 6.42 -15.72 -22.82
C ALA A 227 5.11 -16.52 -22.54
N ILE A 228 3.94 -15.88 -22.63
CA ILE A 228 2.64 -16.56 -22.48
C ILE A 228 2.35 -17.47 -23.69
N TRP A 229 2.67 -17.01 -24.90
CA TRP A 229 2.47 -17.75 -26.15
C TRP A 229 3.29 -19.05 -26.17
N ASP A 230 4.56 -18.99 -25.75
CA ASP A 230 5.48 -20.13 -25.78
C ASP A 230 5.36 -21.09 -24.60
N ALA A 231 4.73 -20.70 -23.48
CA ALA A 231 4.50 -21.56 -22.32
C ALA A 231 3.85 -22.91 -22.69
N LYS A 232 4.31 -24.00 -22.06
CA LYS A 232 3.87 -25.38 -22.34
C LYS A 232 3.29 -26.10 -21.11
N HIS A 233 3.46 -25.56 -19.90
CA HIS A 233 3.11 -26.27 -18.66
C HIS A 233 2.36 -25.40 -17.63
N LEU A 234 2.75 -24.13 -17.44
CA LEU A 234 2.12 -23.23 -16.48
C LEU A 234 2.14 -21.76 -16.93
N ILE A 235 1.08 -21.03 -16.58
CA ILE A 235 0.99 -19.56 -16.62
C ILE A 235 0.29 -19.13 -15.32
N TYR A 236 1.04 -18.58 -14.38
CA TYR A 236 0.51 -18.14 -13.08
C TYR A 236 0.55 -16.61 -13.00
N ILE A 237 -0.60 -15.98 -12.77
CA ILE A 237 -0.76 -14.52 -12.82
C ILE A 237 -1.30 -14.00 -11.49
N THR A 238 -0.67 -12.96 -10.92
CA THR A 238 -1.29 -12.11 -9.91
C THR A 238 -1.40 -10.68 -10.43
N GLY A 239 -2.50 -10.01 -10.07
CA GLY A 239 -2.73 -8.62 -10.41
C GLY A 239 -3.67 -7.97 -9.39
N TRP A 240 -3.49 -6.67 -9.20
CA TRP A 240 -4.48 -5.83 -8.52
C TRP A 240 -5.73 -5.69 -9.38
N SER A 241 -5.52 -5.53 -10.69
CA SER A 241 -6.56 -5.63 -11.72
C SER A 241 -6.01 -6.42 -12.90
N VAL A 242 -6.86 -7.18 -13.56
CA VAL A 242 -6.60 -7.80 -14.86
C VAL A 242 -7.78 -7.44 -15.75
N TYR A 243 -7.56 -7.11 -17.01
CA TYR A 243 -8.65 -6.86 -17.96
C TYR A 243 -8.53 -7.76 -19.19
N PRO A 244 -9.43 -8.76 -19.36
CA PRO A 244 -9.30 -9.78 -20.41
C PRO A 244 -9.38 -9.25 -21.84
N ASP A 245 -9.93 -8.06 -22.05
CA ASP A 245 -10.17 -7.50 -23.39
C ASP A 245 -8.97 -6.73 -23.97
N ILE A 246 -7.90 -6.49 -23.20
CA ILE A 246 -6.70 -5.81 -23.73
C ILE A 246 -5.96 -6.68 -24.74
N THR A 247 -5.27 -6.04 -25.68
CA THR A 247 -4.26 -6.67 -26.54
C THR A 247 -2.87 -6.25 -26.07
N LEU A 248 -1.93 -7.21 -26.05
CA LEU A 248 -0.55 -6.96 -25.61
C LEU A 248 0.32 -6.37 -26.74
N ILE A 249 0.10 -6.80 -27.98
CA ILE A 249 0.82 -6.33 -29.16
C ILE A 249 -0.04 -5.31 -29.90
N ARG A 250 0.35 -4.03 -29.87
CA ARG A 250 -0.40 -2.94 -30.52
C ARG A 250 0.40 -2.15 -31.57
N ASP A 251 1.73 -2.22 -31.53
CA ASP A 251 2.59 -1.53 -32.49
C ASP A 251 2.46 -2.14 -33.89
N PRO A 252 1.93 -1.41 -34.89
CA PRO A 252 1.74 -1.92 -36.24
C PRO A 252 3.06 -2.17 -36.99
N LYS A 253 4.19 -1.58 -36.54
CA LYS A 253 5.53 -1.85 -37.08
C LYS A 253 6.09 -3.19 -36.56
N ARG A 254 5.53 -3.77 -35.48
CA ARG A 254 6.08 -4.93 -34.75
C ARG A 254 5.07 -6.06 -34.49
N PRO A 255 4.29 -6.51 -35.51
CA PRO A 255 3.26 -7.53 -35.32
C PRO A 255 3.85 -8.87 -34.87
N ARG A 256 3.06 -9.63 -34.10
CA ARG A 256 3.33 -11.03 -33.73
C ARG A 256 2.24 -11.96 -34.27
N PRO A 257 2.55 -13.22 -34.62
CA PRO A 257 1.53 -14.23 -34.88
C PRO A 257 0.58 -14.37 -33.69
N GLY A 258 -0.72 -14.11 -33.89
CA GLY A 258 -1.71 -14.09 -32.80
C GLY A 258 -1.64 -12.90 -31.85
N GLY A 259 -0.81 -11.87 -32.12
CA GLY A 259 -0.71 -10.66 -31.30
C GLY A 259 -2.00 -9.83 -31.24
N ASN A 260 -2.92 -10.06 -32.18
CA ASN A 260 -4.25 -9.47 -32.20
C ASN A 260 -5.27 -10.15 -31.27
N LEU A 261 -4.92 -11.28 -30.65
CA LEU A 261 -5.78 -11.92 -29.64
C LEU A 261 -5.86 -11.05 -28.39
N LYS A 262 -7.05 -10.98 -27.81
CA LYS A 262 -7.23 -10.42 -26.47
C LYS A 262 -6.53 -11.31 -25.44
N LEU A 263 -6.04 -10.72 -24.34
CA LEU A 263 -5.39 -11.45 -23.25
C LEU A 263 -6.23 -12.63 -22.76
N GLY A 264 -7.55 -12.41 -22.63
CA GLY A 264 -8.48 -13.45 -22.22
C GLY A 264 -8.64 -14.61 -23.20
N GLU A 265 -8.54 -14.35 -24.50
CA GLU A 265 -8.59 -15.35 -25.56
C GLU A 265 -7.28 -16.14 -25.61
N LEU A 266 -6.15 -15.45 -25.50
CA LEU A 266 -4.82 -16.05 -25.40
C LEU A 266 -4.75 -17.02 -24.21
N LEU A 267 -5.13 -16.59 -23.01
CA LEU A 267 -5.12 -17.44 -21.81
C LEU A 267 -6.07 -18.65 -21.91
N LYS A 268 -7.25 -18.49 -22.53
CA LYS A 268 -8.17 -19.61 -22.81
C LYS A 268 -7.54 -20.62 -23.77
N LYS A 269 -6.95 -20.16 -24.89
CA LYS A 269 -6.22 -21.00 -25.85
C LYS A 269 -5.09 -21.78 -25.19
N LYS A 270 -4.25 -21.12 -24.38
CA LYS A 270 -3.16 -21.80 -23.64
C LYS A 270 -3.71 -22.87 -22.68
N ALA A 271 -4.81 -22.60 -21.98
CA ALA A 271 -5.46 -23.59 -21.14
C ALA A 271 -6.06 -24.76 -21.94
N GLU A 272 -6.58 -24.51 -23.14
CA GLU A 272 -7.06 -25.53 -24.08
C GLU A 272 -5.95 -26.46 -24.56
N GLU A 273 -4.77 -25.91 -24.85
CA GLU A 273 -3.49 -26.61 -25.11
C GLU A 273 -2.95 -27.40 -23.90
N ASN A 274 -3.67 -27.41 -22.77
CA ASN A 274 -3.35 -28.06 -21.50
C ASN A 274 -2.18 -27.42 -20.70
N VAL A 275 -1.91 -26.14 -20.93
CA VAL A 275 -1.10 -25.32 -20.02
C VAL A 275 -1.91 -25.03 -18.74
N THR A 276 -1.28 -25.09 -17.58
CA THR A 276 -1.92 -24.85 -16.28
C THR A 276 -2.04 -23.35 -16.03
N VAL A 277 -3.18 -22.75 -16.39
CA VAL A 277 -3.39 -21.30 -16.23
C VAL A 277 -4.13 -21.00 -14.92
N LEU A 278 -3.42 -20.39 -13.96
CA LEU A 278 -3.94 -20.01 -12.64
C LEU A 278 -3.83 -18.49 -12.45
N MET A 279 -4.84 -17.89 -11.82
CA MET A 279 -4.88 -16.43 -11.63
C MET A 279 -5.44 -16.06 -10.26
N LEU A 280 -4.73 -15.20 -9.54
CA LEU A 280 -5.12 -14.61 -8.25
C LEU A 280 -5.33 -13.10 -8.46
N VAL A 281 -6.57 -12.69 -8.70
CA VAL A 281 -6.96 -11.27 -8.84
C VAL A 281 -7.47 -10.76 -7.50
N TRP A 282 -7.20 -9.51 -7.13
CA TRP A 282 -7.80 -8.93 -5.93
C TRP A 282 -9.34 -8.89 -6.02
N ASP A 283 -10.02 -9.22 -4.92
CA ASP A 283 -11.48 -9.13 -4.74
C ASP A 283 -11.86 -7.72 -4.27
N ASP A 284 -12.29 -6.82 -5.17
CA ASP A 284 -12.94 -5.59 -4.74
C ASP A 284 -14.37 -5.95 -4.30
N ARG A 285 -14.52 -6.08 -2.98
CA ARG A 285 -15.80 -6.41 -2.33
C ARG A 285 -16.92 -5.38 -2.62
N THR A 286 -16.59 -4.21 -3.18
CA THR A 286 -17.56 -3.21 -3.65
C THR A 286 -18.07 -3.43 -5.08
N SER A 287 -17.48 -4.34 -5.86
CA SER A 287 -17.89 -4.73 -7.23
C SER A 287 -19.14 -5.62 -7.32
N ASN A 288 -19.74 -5.97 -6.17
CA ASN A 288 -20.93 -6.84 -6.11
C ASN A 288 -22.20 -6.10 -6.59
N LYS A 289 -23.16 -6.82 -7.21
CA LYS A 289 -24.33 -6.31 -7.98
C LYS A 289 -25.25 -5.30 -7.28
N ALA A 290 -25.16 -5.12 -5.97
CA ALA A 290 -25.87 -4.07 -5.23
C ALA A 290 -25.24 -2.67 -5.41
N PHE A 291 -23.98 -2.63 -5.81
CA PHE A 291 -23.21 -1.45 -6.19
C PHE A 291 -22.72 -1.62 -7.65
N LYS A 292 -22.02 -0.62 -8.21
CA LYS A 292 -21.60 -0.66 -9.63
C LYS A 292 -20.66 -1.87 -9.86
N ARG A 293 -20.83 -2.56 -10.99
CA ARG A 293 -20.05 -3.77 -11.37
C ARG A 293 -18.53 -3.58 -11.51
N ASP A 294 -18.08 -2.32 -11.48
CA ASP A 294 -16.70 -1.90 -11.71
C ASP A 294 -16.04 -1.48 -10.38
N GLY A 295 -16.72 -1.73 -9.25
CA GLY A 295 -16.27 -1.37 -7.92
C GLY A 295 -16.28 0.14 -7.65
N LEU A 296 -15.80 0.50 -6.46
CA LEU A 296 -15.43 1.87 -6.12
C LEU A 296 -14.02 2.19 -6.63
N MET A 297 -13.19 1.15 -6.87
CA MET A 297 -11.79 1.27 -7.29
C MET A 297 -11.56 1.14 -8.80
N MET A 298 -12.62 1.03 -9.62
CA MET A 298 -12.53 0.89 -11.09
C MET A 298 -11.72 -0.34 -11.52
N THR A 299 -11.82 -1.44 -10.75
CA THR A 299 -11.21 -2.72 -11.10
C THR A 299 -12.11 -3.53 -12.04
N HIS A 300 -11.50 -4.43 -12.81
CA HIS A 300 -12.22 -5.39 -13.66
C HIS A 300 -12.22 -6.80 -13.07
N ASP A 301 -12.06 -6.93 -11.76
CA ASP A 301 -11.91 -8.19 -11.03
C ASP A 301 -13.13 -9.10 -11.21
N GLN A 302 -14.33 -8.63 -10.87
CA GLN A 302 -15.56 -9.40 -11.00
C GLN A 302 -15.87 -9.74 -12.47
N LYS A 303 -15.58 -8.82 -13.42
CA LYS A 303 -15.70 -9.06 -14.87
C LYS A 303 -14.75 -10.17 -15.33
N THR A 304 -13.51 -10.16 -14.84
CA THR A 304 -12.47 -11.14 -15.17
C THR A 304 -12.81 -12.52 -14.67
N TYR A 305 -13.26 -12.60 -13.41
CA TYR A 305 -13.74 -13.85 -12.84
C TYR A 305 -14.89 -14.44 -13.66
N ASP A 306 -15.91 -13.63 -13.99
CA ASP A 306 -17.03 -14.09 -14.81
C ASP A 306 -16.61 -14.44 -16.26
N TYR A 307 -15.61 -13.76 -16.84
CA TYR A 307 -15.08 -14.06 -18.18
C TYR A 307 -14.38 -15.43 -18.26
N PHE A 308 -13.68 -15.84 -17.21
CA PHE A 308 -13.00 -17.15 -17.13
C PHE A 308 -13.86 -18.26 -16.50
N LYS A 309 -15.01 -17.91 -15.91
CA LYS A 309 -15.96 -18.86 -15.33
C LYS A 309 -16.32 -19.96 -16.34
N ASN A 310 -16.35 -21.20 -15.85
CA ASN A 310 -16.59 -22.42 -16.64
C ASN A 310 -15.55 -22.71 -17.75
N THR A 311 -14.39 -22.05 -17.77
CA THR A 311 -13.28 -22.40 -18.69
C THR A 311 -12.20 -23.25 -18.00
N LYS A 312 -11.16 -23.64 -18.75
CA LYS A 312 -9.98 -24.31 -18.19
C LYS A 312 -9.07 -23.37 -17.38
N VAL A 313 -9.16 -22.05 -17.58
CA VAL A 313 -8.44 -21.04 -16.77
C VAL A 313 -9.02 -21.01 -15.36
N ARG A 314 -8.17 -21.01 -14.33
CA ARG A 314 -8.59 -20.95 -12.93
C ARG A 314 -8.36 -19.56 -12.35
N CYS A 315 -9.34 -18.68 -12.54
CA CYS A 315 -9.36 -17.36 -11.91
C CYS A 315 -10.01 -17.43 -10.53
N VAL A 316 -9.35 -16.84 -9.53
CA VAL A 316 -9.85 -16.72 -8.15
C VAL A 316 -9.82 -15.25 -7.74
N LEU A 317 -10.93 -14.78 -7.15
CA LEU A 317 -11.01 -13.50 -6.47
C LEU A 317 -10.45 -13.65 -5.06
N CYS A 318 -9.43 -12.85 -4.73
CA CYS A 318 -8.66 -12.94 -3.51
C CYS A 318 -8.94 -11.75 -2.59
N PRO A 319 -9.73 -11.92 -1.51
CA PRO A 319 -9.94 -10.87 -0.54
C PRO A 319 -8.74 -10.67 0.39
N ARG A 320 -8.38 -9.41 0.65
CA ARG A 320 -7.34 -9.05 1.61
C ARG A 320 -7.94 -8.71 2.97
N ASN A 321 -7.70 -9.56 3.97
CA ASN A 321 -8.03 -9.26 5.36
C ASN A 321 -6.72 -8.84 6.10
N PRO A 322 -6.60 -7.61 6.62
CA PRO A 322 -5.37 -7.12 7.28
C PRO A 322 -5.23 -7.61 8.72
N ASP A 323 -4.02 -7.57 9.29
CA ASP A 323 -3.76 -7.84 10.73
C ASP A 323 -4.10 -6.65 11.65
N ASN A 324 -5.25 -6.02 11.42
CA ASN A 324 -5.62 -4.80 12.12
C ASN A 324 -6.36 -5.11 13.43
N GLY A 325 -5.61 -5.08 14.53
CA GLY A 325 -5.87 -4.21 15.69
C GLY A 325 -7.18 -4.35 16.49
N GLU A 326 -8.34 -4.34 15.83
CA GLU A 326 -9.59 -3.76 16.34
C GLU A 326 -10.67 -4.80 16.72
N SER A 327 -11.86 -4.31 17.07
CA SER A 327 -13.01 -5.13 17.43
C SER A 327 -13.73 -5.71 16.21
N ILE A 328 -14.46 -6.81 16.41
CA ILE A 328 -15.20 -7.56 15.38
C ILE A 328 -16.13 -6.66 14.53
N VAL A 329 -16.66 -5.57 15.12
CA VAL A 329 -17.59 -4.64 14.47
C VAL A 329 -16.87 -3.68 13.49
N GLN A 330 -15.63 -3.29 13.76
CA GLN A 330 -14.83 -2.46 12.83
C GLN A 330 -14.16 -3.32 11.74
N GLY A 331 -13.84 -4.58 12.05
CA GLY A 331 -13.15 -5.49 11.11
C GLY A 331 -13.85 -5.66 9.76
N PHE A 332 -15.18 -5.57 9.69
CA PHE A 332 -15.93 -5.64 8.43
C PHE A 332 -15.70 -4.44 7.51
N GLY A 333 -15.60 -3.22 8.03
CA GLY A 333 -15.28 -2.03 7.23
C GLY A 333 -13.81 -1.99 6.81
N VAL A 334 -12.92 -2.36 7.73
CA VAL A 334 -11.46 -2.33 7.53
C VAL A 334 -10.98 -3.43 6.56
N ALA A 335 -11.64 -4.58 6.53
CA ALA A 335 -11.34 -5.67 5.59
C ALA A 335 -11.84 -5.41 4.15
N ALA A 336 -12.43 -4.24 3.87
CA ALA A 336 -12.71 -3.78 2.50
C ALA A 336 -11.68 -2.75 1.99
N MET A 337 -10.75 -2.29 2.83
CA MET A 337 -9.87 -1.15 2.52
C MET A 337 -8.49 -1.56 1.98
N PHE A 338 -7.96 -2.74 2.29
CA PHE A 338 -6.64 -3.18 1.83
C PHE A 338 -6.74 -4.12 0.62
N THR A 339 -5.66 -4.19 -0.16
CA THR A 339 -5.66 -4.87 -1.47
C THR A 339 -4.57 -5.93 -1.59
N HIS A 340 -4.73 -6.82 -2.56
CA HIS A 340 -3.59 -7.58 -3.09
C HIS A 340 -3.01 -6.80 -4.27
N HIS A 341 -1.87 -6.15 -4.04
CA HIS A 341 -1.31 -5.17 -4.99
C HIS A 341 -0.14 -5.71 -5.84
N GLN A 342 0.31 -6.95 -5.58
CA GLN A 342 1.30 -7.67 -6.40
C GLN A 342 0.85 -7.77 -7.86
N LYS A 343 1.74 -7.39 -8.79
CA LYS A 343 1.63 -7.66 -10.23
C LYS A 343 2.72 -8.65 -10.62
N THR A 344 2.36 -9.88 -10.99
CA THR A 344 3.34 -10.92 -11.37
C THR A 344 2.84 -11.83 -12.46
N ILE A 345 3.71 -12.22 -13.40
CA ILE A 345 3.46 -13.33 -14.34
C ILE A 345 4.58 -14.35 -14.19
N VAL A 346 4.27 -15.62 -14.04
CA VAL A 346 5.25 -16.72 -13.97
C VAL A 346 4.91 -17.76 -15.04
N VAL A 347 5.90 -18.15 -15.84
CA VAL A 347 5.75 -19.14 -16.92
C VAL A 347 6.92 -20.12 -17.00
N ASP A 348 6.71 -21.22 -17.72
CA ASP A 348 7.78 -22.09 -18.20
C ASP A 348 8.30 -21.65 -19.59
N ALA A 349 9.58 -21.28 -19.67
CA ALA A 349 10.27 -20.86 -20.90
C ALA A 349 11.24 -21.95 -21.42
N GLU A 350 11.65 -21.84 -22.68
CA GLU A 350 12.65 -22.75 -23.26
C GLU A 350 14.06 -22.52 -22.66
N VAL A 351 14.88 -23.56 -22.69
CA VAL A 351 16.31 -23.52 -22.37
C VAL A 351 17.08 -23.82 -23.65
N ASP A 352 17.94 -22.89 -24.08
CA ASP A 352 18.72 -23.04 -25.30
C ASP A 352 19.50 -24.36 -25.31
N GLY A 353 19.35 -25.13 -26.39
CA GLY A 353 19.98 -26.44 -26.56
C GLY A 353 19.28 -27.63 -25.86
N LEU A 354 18.28 -27.42 -24.99
CA LEU A 354 17.55 -28.50 -24.30
C LEU A 354 16.10 -28.60 -24.78
N LYS A 355 15.87 -29.39 -25.84
CA LYS A 355 14.54 -29.57 -26.47
C LYS A 355 13.42 -30.11 -25.57
N THR A 356 13.76 -30.74 -24.43
CA THR A 356 12.80 -31.41 -23.54
C THR A 356 12.72 -30.81 -22.13
N ARG A 357 13.61 -29.87 -21.77
CA ARG A 357 13.63 -29.26 -20.44
C ARG A 357 13.41 -27.76 -20.54
N ARG A 358 12.59 -27.23 -19.63
CA ARG A 358 12.20 -25.82 -19.58
C ARG A 358 12.76 -25.16 -18.33
N ARG A 359 12.65 -23.84 -18.21
CA ARG A 359 13.09 -23.06 -17.04
C ARG A 359 11.97 -22.13 -16.58
N ILE A 360 11.99 -21.73 -15.33
CA ILE A 360 11.03 -20.73 -14.82
C ILE A 360 11.52 -19.33 -15.19
N VAL A 361 10.58 -18.51 -15.64
CA VAL A 361 10.75 -17.10 -15.96
C VAL A 361 9.60 -16.34 -15.29
N SER A 362 9.95 -15.24 -14.61
CA SER A 362 9.00 -14.50 -13.79
C SER A 362 9.09 -13.00 -14.07
N PHE A 363 7.96 -12.33 -14.15
CA PHE A 363 7.83 -10.90 -14.34
C PHE A 363 7.25 -10.27 -13.07
N LEU A 364 7.76 -9.09 -12.68
CA LEU A 364 7.20 -8.27 -11.60
C LEU A 364 7.54 -6.79 -11.78
N GLY A 365 6.68 -5.91 -11.25
CA GLY A 365 6.84 -4.45 -11.36
C GLY A 365 5.58 -3.68 -10.95
N GLY A 366 5.42 -2.47 -11.48
CA GLY A 366 4.22 -1.64 -11.29
C GLY A 366 3.08 -1.92 -12.27
N ILE A 367 3.41 -2.42 -13.48
CA ILE A 367 2.43 -2.64 -14.56
C ILE A 367 1.51 -3.85 -14.28
N ASP A 368 0.21 -3.60 -14.12
CA ASP A 368 -0.86 -4.61 -14.17
C ASP A 368 -1.24 -4.95 -15.63
N LEU A 369 -1.80 -6.15 -15.86
CA LEU A 369 -2.34 -6.55 -17.16
C LEU A 369 -3.79 -6.05 -17.34
N CYS A 370 -3.99 -4.74 -17.29
CA CYS A 370 -5.29 -4.10 -17.49
C CYS A 370 -5.24 -2.86 -18.40
N ASP A 371 -6.38 -2.21 -18.56
CA ASP A 371 -6.62 -0.99 -19.34
C ASP A 371 -5.79 0.21 -18.86
N GLY A 372 -5.50 1.13 -19.77
CA GLY A 372 -4.71 2.34 -19.56
C GLY A 372 -3.19 2.15 -19.49
N ARG A 373 -2.72 0.93 -19.16
CA ARG A 373 -1.31 0.60 -18.84
C ARG A 373 -0.42 0.44 -20.07
N TYR A 374 -0.99 0.26 -21.26
CA TYR A 374 -0.18 0.34 -22.48
C TYR A 374 0.22 1.80 -22.69
N ASP A 375 1.52 2.06 -22.80
CA ASP A 375 2.06 3.32 -23.26
C ASP A 375 3.49 3.12 -23.80
N THR A 376 4.09 4.22 -24.25
CA THR A 376 5.44 4.31 -24.84
C THR A 376 6.14 5.55 -24.34
N GLU A 377 7.45 5.65 -24.58
CA GLU A 377 8.32 6.76 -24.15
C GLU A 377 7.81 8.17 -24.57
N GLU A 378 7.00 8.25 -25.62
CA GLU A 378 6.40 9.48 -26.16
C GLU A 378 5.20 10.00 -25.36
N HIS A 379 4.60 9.17 -24.51
CA HIS A 379 3.46 9.47 -23.63
C HIS A 379 2.37 10.39 -24.24
N PRO A 380 1.77 10.00 -25.38
CA PRO A 380 0.89 10.87 -26.17
C PRO A 380 -0.46 11.14 -25.50
N LEU A 381 -0.85 12.41 -25.47
CA LEU A 381 -2.10 12.89 -24.89
C LEU A 381 -3.29 12.74 -25.84
N PHE A 382 -3.08 13.03 -27.12
CA PHE A 382 -4.11 13.03 -28.17
C PHE A 382 -3.68 12.28 -29.43
N GLY A 383 -2.38 12.27 -29.76
CA GLY A 383 -1.82 11.69 -30.99
C GLY A 383 -2.12 10.20 -31.25
N THR A 384 -2.59 9.45 -30.24
CA THR A 384 -2.89 8.01 -30.33
C THR A 384 -4.37 7.63 -30.15
N LEU A 385 -5.26 8.63 -29.99
CA LEU A 385 -6.68 8.38 -29.72
C LEU A 385 -7.42 7.72 -30.89
N ASN A 386 -6.87 7.79 -32.10
CA ASN A 386 -7.37 7.09 -33.29
C ASN A 386 -6.64 5.76 -33.59
N ASN A 387 -5.69 5.32 -32.75
CA ASN A 387 -4.90 4.10 -32.96
C ASN A 387 -4.82 3.19 -31.71
N VAL A 388 -3.65 2.98 -31.10
CA VAL A 388 -3.39 2.01 -30.01
C VAL A 388 -4.18 2.29 -28.73
N HIS A 389 -4.71 3.50 -28.55
CA HIS A 389 -5.55 3.91 -27.42
C HIS A 389 -7.04 4.08 -27.79
N SER A 390 -7.46 3.81 -29.03
CA SER A 390 -8.85 4.03 -29.46
C SER A 390 -9.88 3.16 -28.71
N ASN A 391 -9.46 1.98 -28.26
CA ASN A 391 -10.25 1.05 -27.44
C ASN A 391 -9.70 0.92 -26.01
N ASP A 392 -8.80 1.82 -25.60
CA ASP A 392 -8.09 1.79 -24.31
C ASP A 392 -7.82 3.21 -23.80
N PHE A 393 -8.91 4.01 -23.76
CA PHE A 393 -8.88 5.38 -23.28
C PHE A 393 -9.04 5.41 -21.76
N HIS A 394 -7.96 5.75 -21.06
CA HIS A 394 -7.93 5.94 -19.61
C HIS A 394 -7.83 7.43 -19.26
N GLN A 395 -8.76 7.92 -18.43
CA GLN A 395 -8.75 9.30 -17.90
C GLN A 395 -9.68 9.38 -16.66
N PRO A 396 -9.20 8.99 -15.47
CA PRO A 396 -10.00 8.92 -14.25
C PRO A 396 -10.12 10.25 -13.48
N ASN A 397 -9.37 11.28 -13.88
CA ASN A 397 -9.28 12.54 -13.16
C ASN A 397 -10.47 13.48 -13.44
N PHE A 398 -11.27 13.18 -14.46
CA PHE A 398 -12.34 14.05 -14.96
C PHE A 398 -13.71 13.35 -14.95
N ASP A 399 -14.75 14.11 -14.60
CA ASP A 399 -16.13 13.62 -14.67
C ASP A 399 -16.59 13.37 -16.10
N GLY A 400 -17.11 12.16 -16.34
CA GLY A 400 -17.67 11.79 -17.64
C GLY A 400 -16.66 11.81 -18.79
N ALA A 401 -15.37 11.60 -18.49
CA ALA A 401 -14.32 11.39 -19.48
C ALA A 401 -14.64 10.21 -20.40
N SER A 402 -14.36 10.36 -21.69
CA SER A 402 -14.55 9.29 -22.67
C SER A 402 -13.86 9.65 -23.98
N ILE A 403 -13.44 8.63 -24.73
CA ILE A 403 -12.87 8.79 -26.08
C ILE A 403 -13.77 9.63 -26.99
N LYS A 404 -15.10 9.51 -26.87
CA LYS A 404 -16.06 10.29 -27.68
C LYS A 404 -15.98 11.81 -27.44
N LYS A 405 -15.49 12.24 -26.28
CA LYS A 405 -15.27 13.65 -25.93
C LYS A 405 -13.83 14.10 -26.17
N GLY A 406 -12.94 13.21 -26.62
CA GLY A 406 -11.56 13.51 -26.96
C GLY A 406 -10.58 13.34 -25.80
N GLY A 407 -9.36 13.85 -25.99
CA GLY A 407 -8.33 13.82 -24.96
C GLY A 407 -8.38 15.03 -24.00
N PRO A 408 -7.38 15.17 -23.12
CA PRO A 408 -6.21 14.29 -23.02
C PRO A 408 -6.56 12.92 -22.40
N ARG A 409 -5.97 11.82 -22.91
CA ARG A 409 -5.82 10.62 -22.06
C ARG A 409 -4.88 10.94 -20.89
N GLU A 410 -4.86 10.10 -19.89
CA GLU A 410 -3.77 10.05 -18.92
C GLU A 410 -2.69 9.08 -19.44
N PRO A 411 -1.50 9.55 -19.86
CA PRO A 411 -0.39 8.67 -20.21
C PRO A 411 0.17 7.95 -18.98
N TRP A 412 0.77 6.79 -19.18
CA TRP A 412 1.13 5.87 -18.10
C TRP A 412 2.63 5.55 -18.11
N HIS A 413 3.40 6.27 -17.27
CA HIS A 413 4.82 6.00 -17.05
C HIS A 413 5.01 4.99 -15.93
N ASP A 414 5.64 3.85 -16.23
CA ASP A 414 5.78 2.75 -15.26
C ASP A 414 6.98 1.83 -15.56
N ILE A 415 7.37 1.03 -14.57
CA ILE A 415 8.59 0.21 -14.59
C ILE A 415 8.25 -1.24 -14.26
N HIS A 416 8.82 -2.16 -15.02
CA HIS A 416 8.66 -3.61 -14.81
C HIS A 416 9.99 -4.35 -15.03
N CYS A 417 10.07 -5.62 -14.65
CA CYS A 417 11.21 -6.46 -14.99
C CYS A 417 10.83 -7.90 -15.34
N ARG A 418 11.73 -8.59 -16.03
CA ARG A 418 11.78 -10.05 -16.12
C ARG A 418 12.99 -10.56 -15.33
N LEU A 419 12.76 -11.61 -14.56
CA LEU A 419 13.73 -12.39 -13.83
C LEU A 419 13.91 -13.75 -14.49
N ASP A 420 15.15 -14.09 -14.77
CA ASP A 420 15.59 -15.35 -15.34
C ASP A 420 16.62 -16.00 -14.38
N GLY A 421 16.49 -17.30 -14.10
CA GLY A 421 17.38 -18.03 -13.17
C GLY A 421 16.76 -18.25 -11.78
N PRO A 422 17.56 -18.50 -10.72
CA PRO A 422 17.03 -18.94 -9.42
C PRO A 422 16.02 -17.99 -8.78
N ALA A 423 16.17 -16.66 -8.94
CA ALA A 423 15.22 -15.68 -8.41
C ALA A 423 13.82 -15.77 -9.03
N ALA A 424 13.68 -16.32 -10.25
CA ALA A 424 12.36 -16.54 -10.85
C ALA A 424 11.53 -17.56 -10.04
N TRP A 425 12.18 -18.54 -9.41
CA TRP A 425 11.55 -19.53 -8.54
C TRP A 425 11.07 -18.95 -7.20
N ASP A 426 11.69 -17.90 -6.69
CA ASP A 426 11.19 -17.22 -5.48
C ASP A 426 9.84 -16.51 -5.73
N VAL A 427 9.65 -15.97 -6.95
CA VAL A 427 8.37 -15.40 -7.40
C VAL A 427 7.32 -16.49 -7.61
N LEU A 428 7.70 -17.65 -8.18
CA LEU A 428 6.84 -18.83 -8.26
C LEU A 428 6.41 -19.28 -6.87
N TYR A 429 7.34 -19.43 -5.93
CA TYR A 429 7.03 -19.85 -4.57
C TYR A 429 6.10 -18.86 -3.85
N ASN A 430 6.27 -17.55 -4.07
CA ASN A 430 5.31 -16.55 -3.60
C ASN A 430 3.89 -16.79 -4.15
N PHE A 431 3.75 -17.10 -5.45
CA PHE A 431 2.46 -17.45 -6.04
C PHE A 431 1.88 -18.71 -5.39
N GLU A 432 2.68 -19.78 -5.27
CA GLU A 432 2.26 -21.05 -4.67
C GLU A 432 1.78 -20.83 -3.22
N GLN A 433 2.57 -20.15 -2.38
CA GLN A 433 2.20 -19.83 -1.01
C GLN A 433 0.84 -19.11 -0.90
N ARG A 434 0.54 -18.17 -1.82
CA ARG A 434 -0.75 -17.47 -1.89
C ARG A 434 -1.88 -18.36 -2.42
N TRP A 435 -1.61 -19.15 -3.46
CA TRP A 435 -2.59 -20.08 -4.05
C TRP A 435 -3.02 -21.18 -3.07
N LEU A 436 -2.08 -21.66 -2.25
CA LEU A 436 -2.36 -22.60 -1.16
C LEU A 436 -3.33 -22.00 -0.13
N LYS A 437 -3.12 -20.74 0.25
CA LYS A 437 -3.89 -20.05 1.28
C LYS A 437 -5.27 -19.54 0.82
N GLN A 438 -5.32 -18.93 -0.37
CA GLN A 438 -6.48 -18.15 -0.84
C GLN A 438 -7.02 -18.64 -2.20
N GLY A 439 -6.30 -19.52 -2.90
CA GLY A 439 -6.75 -20.18 -4.12
C GLY A 439 -7.53 -21.46 -3.82
N ASN A 440 -7.39 -22.45 -4.70
CA ASN A 440 -8.03 -23.77 -4.55
C ASN A 440 -7.08 -24.86 -4.00
N GLY A 441 -6.04 -24.46 -3.26
CA GLY A 441 -5.09 -25.36 -2.59
C GLY A 441 -4.24 -26.21 -3.55
N ARG A 442 -3.71 -27.32 -2.99
CA ARG A 442 -3.01 -28.48 -3.62
C ARG A 442 -3.34 -28.72 -5.10
N ARG A 443 -4.64 -28.77 -5.38
CA ARG A 443 -5.22 -29.54 -6.51
C ARG A 443 -4.78 -29.10 -7.91
N TYR A 444 -4.47 -27.83 -8.10
CA TYR A 444 -4.24 -27.24 -9.43
C TYR A 444 -2.82 -26.71 -9.64
N LEU A 445 -1.96 -26.74 -8.61
CA LEU A 445 -0.55 -26.44 -8.78
C LEU A 445 0.13 -27.58 -9.55
N VAL A 446 1.14 -27.25 -10.34
CA VAL A 446 2.04 -28.26 -10.91
C VAL A 446 2.79 -28.92 -9.75
N SER A 447 2.79 -30.24 -9.67
CA SER A 447 3.42 -30.93 -8.53
C SER A 447 4.94 -30.87 -8.61
N MET A 448 5.62 -31.00 -7.48
CA MET A 448 7.09 -30.92 -7.43
C MET A 448 7.76 -32.05 -8.22
N GLU A 449 7.15 -33.23 -8.27
CA GLU A 449 7.58 -34.36 -9.11
C GLU A 449 7.54 -33.94 -10.58
N ARG A 450 6.40 -33.39 -11.03
CA ARG A 450 6.24 -32.93 -12.41
C ARG A 450 7.14 -31.73 -12.76
N PHE A 451 7.39 -30.81 -11.83
CA PHE A 451 8.42 -29.79 -11.98
C PHE A 451 9.80 -30.42 -12.18
N SER A 452 10.16 -31.40 -11.35
CA SER A 452 11.47 -32.08 -11.44
C SER A 452 11.66 -32.89 -12.73
N GLU A 453 10.58 -33.28 -13.41
CA GLU A 453 10.58 -33.88 -14.75
C GLU A 453 10.73 -32.83 -15.87
N ILE A 454 9.93 -31.75 -15.86
CA ILE A 454 9.83 -30.81 -16.98
C ILE A 454 10.82 -29.64 -16.92
N THR A 455 11.29 -29.25 -15.73
CA THR A 455 12.13 -28.05 -15.53
C THR A 455 13.55 -28.35 -15.09
N VAL A 456 14.50 -27.56 -15.58
CA VAL A 456 15.84 -27.48 -14.98
C VAL A 456 15.73 -26.98 -13.53
N PRO A 457 16.52 -27.52 -12.59
CA PRO A 457 16.53 -27.03 -11.21
C PRO A 457 16.90 -25.54 -11.13
N PRO A 458 16.60 -24.85 -10.01
CA PRO A 458 16.90 -23.43 -9.77
C PRO A 458 18.41 -23.20 -9.58
N LEU A 459 19.18 -23.41 -10.65
CA LEU A 459 20.63 -23.20 -10.71
C LEU A 459 20.97 -21.88 -11.42
N PRO A 460 22.15 -21.28 -11.11
CA PRO A 460 22.74 -20.22 -11.92
C PRO A 460 22.66 -20.51 -13.41
N ILE A 461 22.09 -19.58 -14.18
CA ILE A 461 22.00 -19.65 -15.65
C ILE A 461 23.11 -18.86 -16.34
N VAL A 462 23.79 -17.98 -15.59
CA VAL A 462 24.96 -17.21 -16.03
C VAL A 462 26.16 -17.58 -15.16
N ARG A 463 27.38 -17.53 -15.71
CA ARG A 463 28.61 -17.78 -14.93
C ARG A 463 28.94 -16.58 -14.02
N PRO A 464 29.64 -16.77 -12.89
CA PRO A 464 30.01 -15.65 -12.00
C PRO A 464 30.91 -14.58 -12.62
N ASP A 465 31.70 -14.96 -13.63
CA ASP A 465 32.61 -14.08 -14.39
C ASP A 465 31.94 -13.35 -15.56
N ASP A 466 30.65 -13.60 -15.81
CA ASP A 466 29.89 -12.94 -16.88
C ASP A 466 29.50 -11.51 -16.48
N VAL A 467 29.80 -10.54 -17.35
CA VAL A 467 29.48 -9.13 -17.13
C VAL A 467 27.96 -8.86 -17.13
N GLU A 468 27.19 -9.65 -17.89
CA GLU A 468 25.72 -9.59 -17.92
C GLU A 468 25.08 -10.39 -16.78
N GLY A 469 25.88 -11.03 -15.91
CA GLY A 469 25.41 -11.76 -14.74
C GLY A 469 24.85 -10.83 -13.65
N TRP A 470 23.71 -11.21 -13.08
CA TRP A 470 23.05 -10.49 -11.99
C TRP A 470 23.00 -11.31 -10.71
N THR A 471 23.00 -10.57 -9.60
CA THR A 471 22.65 -11.07 -8.28
C THR A 471 21.38 -10.37 -7.80
N VAL A 472 20.35 -11.14 -7.45
CA VAL A 472 18.96 -10.68 -7.22
C VAL A 472 18.46 -11.20 -5.88
N GLN A 473 17.64 -10.42 -5.17
CA GLN A 473 16.91 -10.86 -3.99
C GLN A 473 15.45 -10.41 -4.10
N VAL A 474 14.50 -11.32 -3.80
CA VAL A 474 13.07 -11.02 -3.82
C VAL A 474 12.62 -10.56 -2.44
N PHE A 475 11.75 -9.55 -2.41
CA PHE A 475 11.25 -8.91 -1.20
C PHE A 475 9.72 -8.81 -1.25
N ARG A 476 9.07 -8.85 -0.08
CA ARG A 476 7.61 -8.73 0.05
C ARG A 476 7.18 -7.84 1.21
N SER A 477 5.96 -7.33 1.07
CA SER A 477 5.10 -6.95 2.18
C SER A 477 3.94 -7.93 2.15
N ILE A 478 3.86 -8.86 3.11
CA ILE A 478 2.79 -9.88 3.13
C ILE A 478 2.68 -10.51 4.53
N ASP A 479 1.54 -11.12 4.86
CA ASP A 479 1.35 -11.82 6.14
C ASP A 479 0.80 -13.24 5.96
N ASN A 480 0.85 -14.05 7.03
CA ASN A 480 0.31 -15.41 7.05
C ASN A 480 -1.24 -15.47 6.95
N GLY A 481 -1.94 -14.34 6.87
CA GLY A 481 -3.32 -14.27 6.41
C GLY A 481 -3.44 -14.47 4.89
N ALA A 482 -2.42 -14.06 4.13
CA ALA A 482 -2.31 -14.17 2.67
C ALA A 482 -1.45 -15.36 2.18
N VAL A 483 -0.60 -15.96 3.01
CA VAL A 483 0.27 -17.10 2.63
C VAL A 483 0.17 -18.33 3.53
N GLU A 484 0.38 -19.51 2.95
CA GLU A 484 0.68 -20.76 3.67
C GLU A 484 2.21 -20.92 3.84
N GLY A 485 2.65 -21.61 4.91
CA GLY A 485 4.05 -21.98 5.11
C GLY A 485 4.92 -21.01 5.92
N PHE A 486 4.37 -19.91 6.43
CA PHE A 486 5.07 -19.10 7.44
C PHE A 486 5.09 -19.82 8.80
N PRO A 487 6.22 -19.85 9.52
CA PRO A 487 6.32 -20.48 10.84
C PRO A 487 5.51 -19.71 11.90
N GLU A 488 4.81 -20.46 12.75
CA GLU A 488 4.00 -19.88 13.84
C GLU A 488 4.79 -19.63 15.13
N ASP A 489 5.93 -20.33 15.37
CA ASP A 489 6.78 -19.98 16.51
C ASP A 489 7.53 -18.66 16.20
N PRO A 490 7.45 -17.65 17.07
CA PRO A 490 8.03 -16.34 16.78
C PRO A 490 9.56 -16.33 16.71
N ARG A 491 10.25 -17.32 17.27
CA ARG A 491 11.71 -17.45 17.16
C ARG A 491 12.08 -17.99 15.78
N GLU A 492 11.32 -18.95 15.28
CA GLU A 492 11.44 -19.46 13.91
C GLU A 492 11.12 -18.36 12.91
N ALA A 493 10.00 -17.64 13.09
CA ALA A 493 9.64 -16.46 12.30
C ALA A 493 10.77 -15.42 12.26
N SER A 494 11.32 -15.04 13.43
CA SER A 494 12.45 -14.11 13.51
C SER A 494 13.70 -14.63 12.80
N SER A 495 13.94 -15.95 12.80
CA SER A 495 15.11 -16.57 12.15
C SER A 495 15.04 -16.58 10.62
N VAL A 496 13.85 -16.42 10.05
CA VAL A 496 13.60 -16.28 8.60
C VAL A 496 13.13 -14.86 8.22
N GLY A 497 13.48 -13.86 9.02
CA GLY A 497 13.25 -12.44 8.69
C GLY A 497 11.84 -11.91 8.89
N LEU A 498 10.95 -12.67 9.53
CA LEU A 498 9.56 -12.28 9.75
C LEU A 498 9.38 -11.60 11.11
N VAL A 499 8.51 -10.59 11.17
CA VAL A 499 8.12 -9.89 12.40
C VAL A 499 6.73 -10.33 12.87
N THR A 500 6.40 -10.01 14.12
CA THR A 500 5.09 -10.34 14.71
C THR A 500 4.14 -9.14 14.69
N GLY A 501 2.92 -9.35 14.19
CA GLY A 501 1.80 -8.41 14.28
C GLY A 501 0.91 -8.60 15.52
N LYS A 502 -0.41 -8.42 15.38
CA LYS A 502 -1.40 -8.71 16.43
C LYS A 502 -1.69 -10.20 16.50
N ASN A 503 -2.19 -10.76 15.40
CA ASN A 503 -2.50 -12.18 15.25
C ASN A 503 -1.60 -12.84 14.20
N ASN A 504 -1.01 -12.06 13.29
CA ASN A 504 -0.30 -12.57 12.13
C ASN A 504 1.23 -12.51 12.29
N VAL A 505 1.90 -13.32 11.47
CA VAL A 505 3.33 -13.21 11.18
C VAL A 505 3.47 -12.45 9.87
N ILE A 506 4.30 -11.41 9.86
CA ILE A 506 4.39 -10.39 8.82
C ILE A 506 5.79 -10.40 8.22
N GLU A 507 5.88 -10.47 6.89
CA GLU A 507 7.05 -10.08 6.12
C GLU A 507 6.94 -8.60 5.73
N ARG A 508 8.04 -7.86 5.95
CA ARG A 508 8.19 -6.43 5.63
C ARG A 508 9.52 -6.15 4.92
N SER A 509 10.04 -7.16 4.23
CA SER A 509 11.39 -7.17 3.68
C SER A 509 11.60 -6.11 2.59
N ILE A 510 10.53 -5.61 1.96
CA ILE A 510 10.60 -4.44 1.05
C ILE A 510 11.06 -3.19 1.79
N GLN A 511 10.41 -2.82 2.89
CA GLN A 511 10.79 -1.64 3.67
C GLN A 511 12.24 -1.77 4.14
N ASP A 512 12.62 -2.95 4.59
CA ASP A 512 13.96 -3.22 5.11
C ASP A 512 15.01 -3.19 3.99
N ALA A 513 14.70 -3.63 2.77
CA ALA A 513 15.54 -3.48 1.58
C ALA A 513 15.73 -2.02 1.18
N TYR A 514 14.67 -1.20 1.15
CA TYR A 514 14.77 0.24 0.91
C TYR A 514 15.68 0.91 1.95
N ILE A 515 15.51 0.63 3.25
CA ILE A 515 16.36 1.16 4.33
C ILE A 515 17.84 0.79 4.09
N ASN A 516 18.12 -0.48 3.76
CA ASN A 516 19.49 -0.96 3.52
C ASN A 516 20.13 -0.34 2.27
N ALA A 517 19.36 -0.11 1.21
CA ALA A 517 19.82 0.55 -0.01
C ALA A 517 20.10 2.05 0.22
N ILE A 518 19.24 2.75 0.97
CA ILE A 518 19.48 4.15 1.34
C ILE A 518 20.71 4.29 2.25
N ARG A 519 20.90 3.39 3.22
CA ARG A 519 22.03 3.44 4.16
C ARG A 519 23.39 3.19 3.51
N ARG A 520 23.48 2.27 2.55
CA ARG A 520 24.74 2.03 1.82
C ARG A 520 25.10 3.12 0.82
N ALA A 521 24.09 3.86 0.31
CA ALA A 521 24.25 4.90 -0.71
C ALA A 521 25.39 5.89 -0.39
N LYS A 522 26.17 6.20 -1.42
CA LYS A 522 27.43 6.95 -1.34
C LYS A 522 27.47 8.18 -2.26
N HIS A 523 26.83 8.15 -3.41
CA HIS A 523 26.85 9.23 -4.41
C HIS A 523 25.45 9.79 -4.67
N PHE A 524 24.48 8.99 -5.08
CA PHE A 524 23.14 9.48 -5.34
C PHE A 524 22.04 8.43 -5.19
N ILE A 525 20.81 8.91 -5.11
CA ILE A 525 19.59 8.10 -5.18
C ILE A 525 18.65 8.72 -6.22
N TYR A 526 18.12 7.89 -7.12
CA TYR A 526 17.06 8.25 -8.06
C TYR A 526 15.81 7.41 -7.75
N ILE A 527 14.67 8.05 -7.53
CA ILE A 527 13.40 7.40 -7.16
C ILE A 527 12.33 7.81 -8.16
N GLU A 528 11.56 6.85 -8.65
CA GLU A 528 10.28 7.08 -9.31
C GLU A 528 9.20 6.36 -8.51
N ASN A 529 8.21 7.09 -7.98
CA ASN A 529 7.17 6.48 -7.17
C ASN A 529 5.80 7.17 -7.29
N GLN A 530 4.73 6.37 -7.40
CA GLN A 530 3.34 6.86 -7.36
C GLN A 530 2.99 7.67 -6.10
N TYR A 531 3.62 7.36 -4.95
CA TYR A 531 3.41 8.08 -3.69
C TYR A 531 4.73 8.37 -3.00
N PHE A 532 4.84 9.53 -2.36
CA PHE A 532 5.98 9.85 -1.50
C PHE A 532 5.52 10.49 -0.19
N LEU A 533 5.08 9.66 0.76
CA LEU A 533 4.63 10.09 2.09
C LEU A 533 5.01 9.08 3.16
N GLY A 534 5.40 9.55 4.35
CA GLY A 534 5.89 8.66 5.40
C GLY A 534 6.70 9.35 6.48
N SER A 535 7.21 8.52 7.40
CA SER A 535 7.96 8.94 8.59
C SER A 535 7.23 10.02 9.42
N SER A 536 5.92 9.88 9.57
CA SER A 536 5.02 10.84 10.23
C SER A 536 5.40 11.21 11.68
N PHE A 537 6.16 10.34 12.35
CA PHE A 537 6.75 10.63 13.66
C PHE A 537 7.77 11.80 13.65
N GLY A 538 8.33 12.14 12.49
CA GLY A 538 9.25 13.26 12.29
C GLY A 538 8.58 14.54 11.79
N TRP A 539 7.29 14.52 11.45
CA TRP A 539 6.59 15.70 10.94
C TRP A 539 6.44 16.78 12.02
N ASN A 540 6.56 18.04 11.63
CA ASN A 540 6.44 19.20 12.53
C ASN A 540 5.04 19.85 12.43
N SER A 541 4.00 19.15 12.91
CA SER A 541 2.61 19.64 12.88
C SER A 541 2.10 20.05 14.27
N ARG A 542 1.25 21.08 14.28
CA ARG A 542 0.41 21.48 15.44
C ARG A 542 -1.09 21.33 15.18
N ASP A 543 -1.46 21.07 13.92
CA ASP A 543 -2.81 21.03 13.38
C ASP A 543 -3.39 19.60 13.28
N VAL A 544 -2.56 18.56 13.24
CA VAL A 544 -2.98 17.14 13.32
C VAL A 544 -2.34 16.42 14.51
N ASN A 545 -3.04 15.42 15.06
CA ASN A 545 -2.47 14.55 16.08
C ASN A 545 -1.55 13.51 15.41
N LEU A 546 -0.24 13.76 15.41
CA LEU A 546 0.76 12.88 14.79
C LEU A 546 0.73 11.43 15.30
N ASN A 547 0.21 11.18 16.50
CA ASN A 547 0.08 9.82 17.04
C ASN A 547 -1.00 8.99 16.31
N GLU A 548 -1.97 9.64 15.65
CA GLU A 548 -3.07 8.96 14.96
C GLU A 548 -2.73 8.65 13.49
N ILE A 549 -1.80 9.39 12.88
CA ILE A 549 -1.44 9.26 11.46
C ILE A 549 -0.85 7.89 11.12
N ASN A 550 -0.03 7.32 12.02
CA ASN A 550 0.52 5.97 11.93
C ASN A 550 1.23 5.60 10.60
N ALA A 551 1.74 6.59 9.85
CA ALA A 551 2.63 6.37 8.70
C ALA A 551 4.08 6.32 9.19
N LEU A 552 4.45 5.19 9.82
CA LEU A 552 5.67 5.03 10.62
C LEU A 552 6.87 4.44 9.85
N HIS A 553 6.73 4.09 8.57
CA HIS A 553 7.85 3.62 7.76
C HIS A 553 8.95 4.67 7.60
N LEU A 554 10.20 4.21 7.46
CA LEU A 554 11.38 5.05 7.64
C LEU A 554 11.93 5.72 6.36
N ILE A 555 11.41 5.39 5.17
CA ILE A 555 12.07 5.72 3.90
C ILE A 555 12.38 7.23 3.77
N PRO A 556 11.43 8.16 3.93
CA PRO A 556 11.72 9.59 3.86
C PRO A 556 12.75 10.07 4.90
N LYS A 557 12.72 9.54 6.12
CA LYS A 557 13.66 9.94 7.18
C LYS A 557 15.06 9.36 6.99
N GLU A 558 15.19 8.14 6.47
CA GLU A 558 16.50 7.58 6.10
C GLU A 558 17.13 8.38 4.96
N ILE A 559 16.34 8.83 3.98
CA ILE A 559 16.82 9.70 2.88
C ILE A 559 17.32 11.04 3.44
N SER A 560 16.53 11.75 4.26
CA SER A 560 16.97 13.04 4.81
C SER A 560 18.17 12.89 5.75
N LEU A 561 18.21 11.86 6.62
CA LEU A 561 19.37 11.58 7.47
C LEU A 561 20.61 11.16 6.68
N LYS A 562 20.47 10.44 5.56
CA LYS A 562 21.59 10.18 4.64
C LYS A 562 22.13 11.49 4.09
N ILE A 563 21.28 12.37 3.53
CA ILE A 563 21.72 13.68 3.02
C ILE A 563 22.41 14.50 4.12
N VAL A 564 21.81 14.59 5.31
CA VAL A 564 22.40 15.25 6.49
C VAL A 564 23.79 14.70 6.80
N SER A 565 23.97 13.36 6.85
CA SER A 565 25.28 12.76 7.14
C SER A 565 26.35 13.12 6.10
N LYS A 566 25.96 13.30 4.83
CA LYS A 566 26.86 13.66 3.73
C LYS A 566 27.24 15.14 3.79
N ILE A 567 26.28 16.03 4.06
CA ILE A 567 26.54 17.45 4.40
C ILE A 567 27.47 17.55 5.62
N GLU A 568 27.23 16.74 6.66
CA GLU A 568 28.05 16.74 7.87
C GLU A 568 29.48 16.23 7.63
N ALA A 569 29.66 15.29 6.70
CA ALA A 569 30.98 14.82 6.25
C ALA A 569 31.67 15.77 5.24
N GLY A 570 30.94 16.73 4.65
CA GLY A 570 31.44 17.52 3.50
C GLY A 570 31.52 16.72 2.20
N GLU A 571 30.83 15.58 2.13
CA GLU A 571 30.80 14.70 0.97
C GLU A 571 29.62 15.05 0.06
N ARG A 572 29.87 15.10 -1.25
CA ARG A 572 28.82 15.39 -2.23
C ARG A 572 27.82 14.22 -2.32
N PHE A 573 26.52 14.54 -2.33
CA PHE A 573 25.43 13.59 -2.46
C PHE A 573 24.22 14.26 -3.13
N SER A 574 23.35 13.49 -3.79
CA SER A 574 22.12 14.03 -4.41
C SER A 574 20.98 13.02 -4.41
N VAL A 575 19.75 13.52 -4.21
CA VAL A 575 18.54 12.71 -4.27
C VAL A 575 17.54 13.35 -5.22
N TYR A 576 17.10 12.56 -6.19
CA TYR A 576 16.16 12.91 -7.24
C TYR A 576 14.89 12.08 -7.01
N VAL A 577 13.73 12.72 -6.90
CA VAL A 577 12.45 12.04 -6.69
C VAL A 577 11.46 12.48 -7.75
N VAL A 578 10.98 11.53 -8.56
CA VAL A 578 9.90 11.74 -9.53
C VAL A 578 8.62 11.10 -8.99
N ILE A 579 7.55 11.90 -8.92
CA ILE A 579 6.23 11.55 -8.40
C ILE A 579 5.16 12.05 -9.38
N PRO A 580 3.92 11.52 -9.39
CA PRO A 580 2.89 12.07 -10.25
C PRO A 580 2.53 13.51 -9.78
N LEU A 581 2.03 14.35 -10.69
CA LEU A 581 1.66 15.72 -10.37
C LEU A 581 0.60 15.74 -9.24
N TRP A 582 -0.37 14.83 -9.31
CA TRP A 582 -1.21 14.38 -8.19
C TRP A 582 -1.49 12.86 -8.29
N PRO A 583 -1.85 12.18 -7.18
CA PRO A 583 -2.34 10.80 -7.23
C PRO A 583 -3.64 10.64 -8.02
N GLU A 584 -3.72 9.62 -8.88
CA GLU A 584 -4.85 9.32 -9.78
C GLU A 584 -6.24 9.41 -9.15
N GLY A 585 -7.12 10.11 -9.87
CA GLY A 585 -8.46 10.45 -9.44
C GLY A 585 -8.66 11.97 -9.39
N LYS A 586 -9.90 12.41 -9.14
CA LYS A 586 -10.24 13.84 -9.19
C LYS A 586 -9.34 14.63 -8.22
N PRO A 587 -8.54 15.61 -8.70
CA PRO A 587 -7.51 16.24 -7.86
C PRO A 587 -8.10 17.08 -6.72
N GLY A 588 -9.35 17.53 -6.87
CA GLY A 588 -10.12 18.24 -5.83
C GLY A 588 -10.86 17.33 -4.83
N SER A 589 -10.79 16.00 -4.97
CA SER A 589 -11.41 15.06 -4.01
C SER A 589 -10.78 15.16 -2.63
N ALA A 590 -11.54 14.82 -1.58
CA ALA A 590 -11.05 14.89 -0.21
C ALA A 590 -9.83 13.99 -0.01
N SER A 591 -9.84 12.82 -0.64
CA SER A 591 -8.78 11.84 -0.55
C SER A 591 -7.49 12.25 -1.27
N VAL A 592 -7.56 12.76 -2.51
CA VAL A 592 -6.35 13.28 -3.21
C VAL A 592 -5.76 14.46 -2.44
N GLN A 593 -6.61 15.37 -1.97
CA GLN A 593 -6.18 16.51 -1.15
C GLN A 593 -5.54 16.08 0.19
N ALA A 594 -6.00 15.00 0.82
CA ALA A 594 -5.36 14.45 2.01
C ALA A 594 -3.96 13.89 1.72
N ILE A 595 -3.81 13.14 0.62
CA ILE A 595 -2.54 12.54 0.22
C ILE A 595 -1.49 13.62 -0.11
N LEU A 596 -1.89 14.67 -0.83
CA LEU A 596 -1.04 15.81 -1.14
C LEU A 596 -0.56 16.55 0.12
N ASP A 597 -1.40 16.68 1.15
CA ASP A 597 -0.99 17.31 2.42
C ASP A 597 0.03 16.44 3.18
N TRP A 598 -0.11 15.12 3.20
CA TRP A 598 0.90 14.24 3.79
C TRP A 598 2.21 14.23 3.02
N GLN A 599 2.16 14.22 1.69
CA GLN A 599 3.33 14.37 0.84
C GLN A 599 4.07 15.68 1.14
N ARG A 600 3.34 16.80 1.21
CA ARG A 600 3.88 18.11 1.62
C ARG A 600 4.52 18.06 3.01
N ARG A 601 3.88 17.44 4.02
CA ARG A 601 4.44 17.29 5.37
C ARG A 601 5.71 16.43 5.40
N THR A 602 5.77 15.39 4.58
CA THR A 602 6.98 14.57 4.39
C THR A 602 8.10 15.38 3.73
N MET A 603 7.82 16.14 2.66
CA MET A 603 8.81 17.04 2.04
C MET A 603 9.32 18.09 3.04
N GLU A 604 8.42 18.71 3.82
CA GLU A 604 8.72 19.73 4.82
C GLU A 604 9.62 19.20 5.95
N MET A 605 9.36 17.99 6.44
CA MET A 605 10.26 17.30 7.37
C MET A 605 11.67 17.15 6.78
N MET A 606 11.77 16.66 5.55
CA MET A 606 13.06 16.37 4.91
C MET A 606 13.86 17.64 4.62
N TYR A 607 13.21 18.69 4.09
CA TYR A 607 13.88 19.97 3.84
C TYR A 607 14.28 20.67 5.15
N THR A 608 13.48 20.55 6.21
CA THR A 608 13.85 21.05 7.55
C THR A 608 15.14 20.39 8.05
N ASP A 609 15.25 19.04 7.97
CA ASP A 609 16.46 18.31 8.35
C ASP A 609 17.71 18.81 7.58
N ILE A 610 17.59 18.93 6.26
CA ILE A 610 18.66 19.36 5.35
C ILE A 610 19.11 20.79 5.66
N ILE A 611 18.17 21.72 5.80
CA ILE A 611 18.45 23.14 6.08
C ILE A 611 19.12 23.31 7.44
N ILE A 612 18.73 22.54 8.46
CA ILE A 612 19.41 22.54 9.77
C ILE A 612 20.87 22.11 9.62
N ALA A 613 21.17 21.08 8.82
CA ALA A 613 22.53 20.63 8.56
C ALA A 613 23.36 21.65 7.77
N LEU A 614 22.79 22.27 6.73
CA LEU A 614 23.44 23.34 5.95
C LEU A 614 23.80 24.54 6.83
N ARG A 615 22.85 25.04 7.63
CA ARG A 615 23.05 26.12 8.61
C ARG A 615 24.14 25.78 9.64
N LYS A 616 24.12 24.56 10.18
CA LYS A 616 25.15 24.05 11.12
C LYS A 616 26.55 24.01 10.50
N LYS A 617 26.66 23.87 9.18
CA LYS A 617 27.91 23.93 8.42
C LYS A 617 28.28 25.33 7.89
N GLY A 618 27.42 26.34 8.09
CA GLY A 618 27.63 27.68 7.53
C GLY A 618 27.50 27.74 6.01
N LEU A 619 26.76 26.80 5.40
CA LEU A 619 26.54 26.75 3.96
C LEU A 619 25.25 27.49 3.58
N ASP A 620 25.38 28.54 2.79
CA ASP A 620 24.27 29.26 2.16
C ASP A 620 24.12 28.78 0.71
N VAL A 621 23.39 27.67 0.53
CA VAL A 621 23.19 26.97 -0.75
C VAL A 621 21.75 26.49 -0.87
N ASN A 622 21.27 26.34 -2.10
CA ASN A 622 19.91 25.90 -2.35
C ASN A 622 19.72 24.44 -1.88
N PRO A 623 18.75 24.12 -1.00
CA PRO A 623 18.47 22.73 -0.61
C PRO A 623 18.05 21.83 -1.79
N ARG A 624 17.54 22.41 -2.90
CA ARG A 624 17.30 21.70 -4.18
C ARG A 624 18.58 21.17 -4.83
N ASP A 625 19.76 21.64 -4.40
CA ASP A 625 21.05 21.06 -4.80
C ASP A 625 21.37 19.77 -4.03
N TYR A 626 20.51 19.28 -3.12
CA TYR A 626 20.70 18.02 -2.40
C TYR A 626 19.49 17.08 -2.47
N LEU A 627 18.28 17.61 -2.39
CA LEU A 627 17.02 16.90 -2.54
C LEU A 627 16.14 17.67 -3.51
N THR A 628 15.69 17.05 -4.58
CA THR A 628 14.80 17.69 -5.55
C THR A 628 13.65 16.77 -5.94
N PHE A 629 12.48 17.38 -6.18
CA PHE A 629 11.24 16.69 -6.53
C PHE A 629 10.77 17.15 -7.90
N PHE A 630 10.32 16.20 -8.70
CA PHE A 630 9.80 16.38 -10.05
C PHE A 630 8.48 15.64 -10.22
N CYS A 631 7.76 16.00 -11.28
CA CYS A 631 6.68 15.21 -11.85
C CYS A 631 6.82 15.16 -13.37
N LEU A 632 6.04 14.30 -14.03
CA LEU A 632 6.02 14.22 -15.48
C LEU A 632 4.76 14.88 -16.05
N GLY A 633 4.89 15.48 -17.22
CA GLY A 633 3.78 16.07 -17.96
C GLY A 633 4.10 16.27 -19.43
N ASN A 634 3.06 16.32 -20.25
CA ASN A 634 3.18 16.53 -21.69
C ASN A 634 2.28 17.70 -22.13
N ARG A 635 2.57 18.27 -23.29
CA ARG A 635 1.76 19.30 -23.95
C ARG A 635 1.92 19.21 -25.46
N GLU A 636 0.84 18.87 -26.16
CA GLU A 636 0.87 18.59 -27.60
C GLU A 636 0.23 19.71 -28.42
N VAL A 637 0.90 20.19 -29.46
CA VAL A 637 0.22 21.03 -30.46
C VAL A 637 -0.80 20.19 -31.25
N ASN A 638 -1.86 20.82 -31.74
CA ASN A 638 -2.85 20.12 -32.57
C ASN A 638 -2.22 19.78 -33.93
N LYS A 639 -2.18 18.48 -34.26
CA LYS A 639 -1.54 17.97 -35.49
C LYS A 639 -2.58 17.60 -36.55
N ALA A 640 -2.27 17.83 -37.82
CA ALA A 640 -3.15 17.43 -38.91
C ALA A 640 -3.36 15.91 -38.93
N GLY A 641 -4.62 15.46 -38.94
CA GLY A 641 -4.99 14.04 -38.87
C GLY A 641 -5.19 13.49 -37.45
N GLU A 642 -5.08 14.33 -36.41
CA GLU A 642 -5.44 13.97 -35.04
C GLU A 642 -6.93 13.56 -34.93
N TYR A 643 -7.25 12.71 -33.94
CA TYR A 643 -8.61 12.28 -33.66
C TYR A 643 -9.54 13.47 -33.36
N SER A 644 -10.61 13.61 -34.16
CA SER A 644 -11.66 14.61 -33.95
C SER A 644 -12.84 13.98 -33.18
N PRO A 645 -13.08 14.36 -31.91
CA PRO A 645 -14.15 13.76 -31.11
C PRO A 645 -15.55 14.20 -31.59
N PRO A 646 -16.54 13.30 -31.61
CA PRO A 646 -17.93 13.62 -31.97
C PRO A 646 -18.68 14.41 -30.89
N GLU A 647 -18.25 14.34 -29.63
CA GLU A 647 -18.82 15.05 -28.48
C GLU A 647 -17.78 16.03 -27.89
N LYS A 648 -18.19 16.88 -26.95
CA LYS A 648 -17.29 17.76 -26.19
C LYS A 648 -17.43 17.55 -24.68
N PRO A 649 -16.40 17.88 -23.88
CA PRO A 649 -16.53 18.03 -22.43
C PRO A 649 -17.56 19.09 -22.04
N GLU A 650 -17.97 19.08 -20.77
CA GLU A 650 -18.84 20.13 -20.20
C GLU A 650 -18.07 21.46 -20.12
N ALA A 651 -18.71 22.56 -20.53
CA ALA A 651 -18.07 23.87 -20.56
C ALA A 651 -17.65 24.34 -19.15
N ASN A 652 -16.48 24.95 -19.04
CA ASN A 652 -15.85 25.37 -17.77
C ASN A 652 -15.50 24.22 -16.79
N SER A 653 -15.48 22.96 -17.25
CA SER A 653 -14.93 21.85 -16.47
C SER A 653 -13.40 21.80 -16.57
N ASP A 654 -12.76 21.17 -15.58
CA ASP A 654 -11.33 20.85 -15.60
C ASP A 654 -10.96 20.08 -16.90
N TYR A 655 -11.85 19.21 -17.39
CA TYR A 655 -11.70 18.44 -18.63
C TYR A 655 -11.70 19.32 -19.90
N ALA A 656 -12.66 20.24 -20.02
CA ALA A 656 -12.67 21.20 -21.13
C ALA A 656 -11.40 22.06 -21.12
N THR A 657 -11.00 22.51 -19.93
CA THR A 657 -9.83 23.38 -19.75
C THR A 657 -8.53 22.66 -20.14
N ALA A 658 -8.34 21.40 -19.70
CA ALA A 658 -7.17 20.60 -20.09
C ALA A 658 -7.16 20.26 -21.60
N GLN A 659 -8.33 19.99 -22.19
CA GLN A 659 -8.48 19.77 -23.63
C GLN A 659 -8.09 21.01 -24.46
N GLU A 660 -8.50 22.20 -24.01
CA GLU A 660 -8.17 23.49 -24.66
C GLU A 660 -6.72 23.93 -24.42
N SER A 661 -6.21 23.75 -23.19
CA SER A 661 -4.82 24.00 -22.80
C SER A 661 -3.82 23.01 -23.38
N ARG A 662 -4.30 21.88 -23.92
CA ARG A 662 -3.53 20.85 -24.64
C ARG A 662 -2.48 20.12 -23.81
N ARG A 663 -2.65 20.07 -22.49
CA ARG A 663 -1.67 19.51 -21.54
C ARG A 663 -2.34 18.56 -20.55
N PHE A 664 -1.56 17.63 -20.04
CA PHE A 664 -1.91 16.83 -18.88
C PHE A 664 -0.65 16.28 -18.19
N MET A 665 -0.77 15.77 -16.97
CA MET A 665 0.33 15.02 -16.37
C MET A 665 0.56 13.71 -17.12
N ILE A 666 1.79 13.24 -17.14
CA ILE A 666 2.11 11.84 -17.43
C ILE A 666 2.09 11.17 -16.06
N TYR A 667 1.27 10.13 -15.90
CA TYR A 667 1.07 9.54 -14.59
C TYR A 667 2.23 8.60 -14.25
N VAL A 668 3.02 9.01 -13.25
CA VAL A 668 4.13 8.23 -12.70
C VAL A 668 3.53 7.13 -11.82
N HIS A 669 3.29 5.97 -12.40
CA HIS A 669 2.88 4.78 -11.67
C HIS A 669 4.07 3.89 -11.24
N SER A 670 5.29 4.19 -11.68
CA SER A 670 6.54 3.53 -11.24
C SER A 670 6.60 3.26 -9.73
N LYS A 671 7.30 2.18 -9.33
CA LYS A 671 7.74 1.96 -7.94
C LYS A 671 9.19 1.47 -7.89
N MET A 672 10.12 2.39 -8.17
CA MET A 672 11.52 2.06 -8.42
C MET A 672 12.48 3.00 -7.66
N MET A 673 13.63 2.47 -7.26
CA MET A 673 14.74 3.22 -6.71
C MET A 673 16.08 2.69 -7.25
N ILE A 674 16.89 3.56 -7.85
CA ILE A 674 18.28 3.30 -8.24
C ILE A 674 19.21 4.00 -7.26
N VAL A 675 20.27 3.28 -6.85
CA VAL A 675 21.32 3.75 -5.95
C VAL A 675 22.66 3.61 -6.64
N ASP A 676 23.40 4.72 -6.72
CA ASP A 676 24.78 4.80 -7.19
C ASP A 676 25.10 4.18 -8.57
N ASP A 677 24.08 4.04 -9.44
CA ASP A 677 24.15 3.36 -10.75
C ASP A 677 24.56 1.86 -10.70
N GLU A 678 24.60 1.24 -9.53
CA GLU A 678 24.94 -0.19 -9.32
C GLU A 678 23.80 -1.06 -8.81
N TYR A 679 22.87 -0.50 -8.01
CA TYR A 679 21.81 -1.25 -7.36
C TYR A 679 20.44 -0.67 -7.71
N VAL A 680 19.47 -1.54 -8.02
CA VAL A 680 18.08 -1.17 -8.31
C VAL A 680 17.13 -1.96 -7.42
N ILE A 681 16.11 -1.29 -6.87
CA ILE A 681 14.89 -1.92 -6.33
C ILE A 681 13.75 -1.56 -7.27
N LEU A 682 12.93 -2.53 -7.67
CA LEU A 682 11.67 -2.27 -8.36
C LEU A 682 10.61 -3.34 -8.05
N GLY A 683 9.34 -2.96 -8.09
CA GLY A 683 8.23 -3.84 -7.74
C GLY A 683 6.88 -3.15 -7.76
N SER A 684 5.95 -3.60 -6.93
CA SER A 684 4.61 -3.02 -6.79
C SER A 684 4.47 -2.00 -5.64
N ALA A 685 5.46 -1.94 -4.73
CA ALA A 685 5.36 -1.23 -3.45
C ALA A 685 5.63 0.28 -3.51
N ASN A 686 4.62 1.06 -3.16
CA ASN A 686 4.69 2.52 -3.09
C ASN A 686 5.43 3.03 -1.84
N ILE A 687 5.99 4.25 -1.88
CA ILE A 687 6.57 4.91 -0.69
C ILE A 687 5.41 5.56 0.11
N ASN A 688 4.61 4.69 0.73
CA ASN A 688 3.55 5.01 1.67
C ASN A 688 3.43 3.89 2.73
N GLN A 689 2.65 4.10 3.78
CA GLN A 689 2.47 3.06 4.80
C GLN A 689 1.72 1.83 4.27
N ARG A 690 0.75 2.01 3.37
CA ARG A 690 -0.07 0.92 2.80
C ARG A 690 0.79 -0.19 2.19
N SER A 691 1.85 0.17 1.47
CA SER A 691 2.78 -0.78 0.85
C SER A 691 3.95 -1.18 1.76
N MET A 692 4.47 -0.28 2.61
CA MET A 692 5.69 -0.53 3.39
C MET A 692 5.47 -1.29 4.72
N ASP A 693 4.23 -1.43 5.19
CA ASP A 693 3.89 -1.96 6.51
C ASP A 693 4.10 -3.48 6.66
N GLY A 694 3.80 -4.25 5.61
CA GLY A 694 3.74 -5.72 5.64
C GLY A 694 2.36 -6.28 6.00
N GLY A 695 1.68 -5.70 7.00
CA GLY A 695 0.35 -6.15 7.46
C GLY A 695 -0.84 -5.53 6.71
N ARG A 696 -0.58 -4.58 5.79
CA ARG A 696 -1.58 -3.83 5.01
C ARG A 696 -1.78 -4.44 3.62
N ASP A 697 -1.42 -3.75 2.54
CA ASP A 697 -1.53 -4.34 1.18
C ASP A 697 -0.43 -5.38 0.98
N SER A 698 -0.71 -6.42 0.18
CA SER A 698 0.33 -7.39 -0.18
C SER A 698 1.11 -6.90 -1.40
N GLU A 699 2.42 -6.80 -1.28
CA GLU A 699 3.34 -6.26 -2.30
C GLU A 699 4.47 -7.25 -2.62
N ILE A 700 5.15 -7.04 -3.74
CA ILE A 700 6.37 -7.76 -4.13
C ILE A 700 7.35 -6.80 -4.80
N ALA A 701 8.63 -7.00 -4.58
CA ALA A 701 9.70 -6.31 -5.28
C ALA A 701 10.90 -7.24 -5.48
N MET A 702 11.82 -6.84 -6.34
CA MET A 702 13.18 -7.37 -6.35
C MET A 702 14.15 -6.23 -6.04
N GLY A 703 15.31 -6.59 -5.49
CA GLY A 703 16.49 -5.74 -5.50
C GLY A 703 17.66 -6.47 -6.13
N ALA A 704 18.38 -5.81 -7.03
CA ALA A 704 19.38 -6.45 -7.88
C ALA A 704 20.57 -5.54 -8.20
N TYR A 705 21.72 -6.17 -8.48
CA TYR A 705 22.93 -5.54 -9.03
C TYR A 705 23.69 -6.52 -9.92
N GLN A 706 24.62 -6.00 -10.72
CA GLN A 706 25.59 -6.81 -11.47
C GLN A 706 26.94 -6.81 -10.72
N PRO A 707 27.45 -7.97 -10.24
CA PRO A 707 28.70 -8.02 -9.46
C PRO A 707 29.93 -7.43 -10.18
N ASN A 708 29.92 -7.47 -11.51
CA ASN A 708 30.99 -6.96 -12.37
C ASN A 708 30.89 -5.45 -12.69
N HIS A 709 29.88 -4.74 -12.15
CA HIS A 709 29.65 -3.31 -12.38
C HIS A 709 29.41 -2.53 -11.07
N LEU A 710 30.25 -2.74 -10.06
CA LEU A 710 30.14 -2.10 -8.75
C LEU A 710 31.11 -0.91 -8.56
N LEU A 711 30.78 0.02 -7.67
CA LEU A 711 31.67 1.06 -7.16
C LEU A 711 32.96 0.47 -6.56
N ALA A 712 32.85 -0.68 -5.91
CA ALA A 712 33.97 -1.34 -5.23
C ALA A 712 34.98 -1.99 -6.18
N THR A 713 34.58 -2.32 -7.41
CA THR A 713 35.42 -3.01 -8.40
C THR A 713 35.83 -2.14 -9.59
N ASN A 714 35.15 -1.02 -9.84
CA ASN A 714 35.36 -0.19 -11.01
C ASN A 714 35.95 1.20 -10.68
N GLN A 715 37.20 1.44 -11.09
CA GLN A 715 37.90 2.73 -10.93
C GLN A 715 37.21 3.91 -11.65
N MET A 716 36.34 3.64 -12.62
CA MET A 716 35.64 4.65 -13.44
C MET A 716 34.11 4.72 -13.21
N ARG A 717 33.60 4.07 -12.15
CA ARG A 717 32.17 3.94 -11.75
C ARG A 717 31.35 2.84 -12.47
N PRO A 718 30.26 2.36 -11.85
CA PRO A 718 29.23 1.54 -12.49
C PRO A 718 28.81 2.07 -13.87
N ARG A 719 28.78 1.14 -14.84
CA ARG A 719 28.42 1.36 -16.25
C ARG A 719 27.65 0.16 -16.83
N GLY A 720 27.00 -0.63 -15.97
CA GLY A 720 26.20 -1.77 -16.38
C GLY A 720 24.81 -1.39 -16.90
N GLN A 721 23.90 -2.36 -16.86
CA GLN A 721 22.50 -2.21 -17.21
C GLN A 721 21.76 -1.21 -16.30
N VAL A 722 22.07 -1.16 -15.00
CA VAL A 722 21.46 -0.19 -14.06
C VAL A 722 21.77 1.26 -14.46
N PHE A 723 23.05 1.56 -14.71
CA PHE A 723 23.49 2.85 -15.28
C PHE A 723 22.77 3.17 -16.58
N SER A 724 22.70 2.20 -17.50
CA SER A 724 22.17 2.40 -18.85
C SER A 724 20.66 2.64 -18.83
N PHE A 725 19.92 1.92 -17.98
CA PHE A 725 18.50 2.13 -17.73
C PHE A 725 18.22 3.52 -17.15
N ARG A 726 19.05 3.97 -16.18
CA ARG A 726 18.95 5.31 -15.60
C ARG A 726 19.31 6.43 -16.60
N ILE A 727 20.18 6.16 -17.59
CA ILE A 727 20.38 7.07 -18.73
C ILE A 727 19.11 7.07 -19.61
N SER A 728 18.54 5.92 -19.94
CA SER A 728 17.34 5.80 -20.78
C SER A 728 16.15 6.59 -20.24
N LEU A 729 15.83 6.42 -18.96
CA LEU A 729 14.78 7.19 -18.28
C LEU A 729 15.08 8.70 -18.31
N TRP A 730 16.33 9.11 -18.11
CA TRP A 730 16.68 10.53 -18.20
C TRP A 730 16.63 11.08 -19.63
N LEU A 731 16.83 10.25 -20.65
CA LEU A 731 16.64 10.63 -22.06
C LEU A 731 15.16 10.81 -22.39
N GLU A 732 14.28 9.91 -21.92
CA GLU A 732 12.82 10.07 -22.01
C GLU A 732 12.36 11.36 -21.34
N HIS A 733 12.76 11.55 -20.07
CA HIS A 733 12.25 12.62 -19.21
C HIS A 733 12.78 13.99 -19.60
N LEU A 734 14.06 14.12 -19.98
CA LEU A 734 14.68 15.42 -20.23
C LEU A 734 14.91 15.71 -21.72
N ARG A 735 14.85 14.70 -22.59
CA ARG A 735 15.08 14.78 -24.05
C ARG A 735 16.38 15.50 -24.44
N ILE A 736 17.41 15.43 -23.58
CA ILE A 736 18.76 15.98 -23.82
C ILE A 736 19.84 14.92 -23.63
N VAL A 737 20.84 14.89 -24.52
CA VAL A 737 22.03 14.04 -24.40
C VAL A 737 23.19 14.86 -23.85
N THR A 738 23.78 14.42 -22.73
CA THR A 738 24.87 15.19 -22.08
C THR A 738 25.73 14.32 -21.16
N ASN A 739 27.05 14.49 -21.25
CA ASN A 739 28.01 13.80 -20.38
C ASN A 739 27.89 14.18 -18.90
N THR A 740 27.13 15.23 -18.56
CA THR A 740 26.91 15.62 -17.17
C THR A 740 26.06 14.58 -16.42
N PHE A 741 25.15 13.87 -17.10
CA PHE A 741 24.34 12.79 -16.54
C PHE A 741 25.14 11.55 -16.12
N GLN A 742 26.41 11.46 -16.50
CA GLN A 742 27.32 10.42 -16.02
C GLN A 742 27.76 10.60 -14.55
N PHE A 743 27.44 11.75 -13.94
CA PHE A 743 27.81 12.14 -12.59
C PHE A 743 26.60 12.71 -11.82
N PRO A 744 25.56 11.90 -11.52
CA PRO A 744 24.31 12.41 -10.95
C PRO A 744 24.47 13.08 -9.58
N GLU A 745 25.48 12.71 -8.79
CA GLU A 745 25.77 13.40 -7.53
C GLU A 745 26.36 14.80 -7.72
N SER A 746 26.92 15.12 -8.89
CA SER A 746 27.62 16.40 -9.08
C SER A 746 26.67 17.60 -9.01
N GLU A 747 27.16 18.71 -8.42
CA GLU A 747 26.43 19.97 -8.33
C GLU A 747 26.03 20.51 -9.71
N LYS A 748 26.90 20.32 -10.72
CA LYS A 748 26.62 20.63 -12.12
C LYS A 748 25.43 19.83 -12.65
N CYS A 749 25.34 18.54 -12.32
CA CYS A 749 24.24 17.68 -12.79
C CYS A 749 22.91 18.11 -12.18
N ILE A 750 22.81 18.19 -10.85
CA ILE A 750 21.52 18.51 -10.22
C ILE A 750 21.01 19.90 -10.60
N ARG A 751 21.90 20.89 -10.75
CA ARG A 751 21.51 22.24 -11.19
C ARG A 751 21.05 22.28 -12.65
N MET A 752 21.67 21.49 -13.53
CA MET A 752 21.26 21.40 -14.93
C MET A 752 19.91 20.67 -15.07
N VAL A 753 19.67 19.61 -14.31
CA VAL A 753 18.36 18.93 -14.25
C VAL A 753 17.29 19.85 -13.67
N ASN A 754 17.55 20.51 -12.53
CA ASN A 754 16.64 21.48 -11.92
C ASN A 754 16.31 22.63 -12.88
N ALA A 755 17.31 23.20 -13.57
CA ALA A 755 17.10 24.30 -14.51
C ALA A 755 16.24 23.88 -15.72
N LYS A 756 16.50 22.70 -16.30
CA LYS A 756 15.67 22.18 -17.40
C LYS A 756 14.24 21.86 -16.94
N ALA A 757 14.07 21.34 -15.72
CA ALA A 757 12.76 21.04 -15.17
C ALA A 757 11.97 22.31 -14.76
N ASP A 758 12.65 23.39 -14.34
CA ASP A 758 12.07 24.71 -14.10
C ASP A 758 11.64 25.37 -15.43
N GLU A 759 12.44 25.23 -16.49
CA GLU A 759 12.12 25.66 -17.87
C GLU A 759 10.89 24.92 -18.42
N LEU A 760 10.88 23.59 -18.35
CA LEU A 760 9.77 22.76 -18.81
C LEU A 760 8.49 23.01 -18.00
N TRP A 761 8.58 23.22 -16.69
CA TRP A 761 7.43 23.66 -15.89
C TRP A 761 6.88 25.02 -16.36
N GLY A 762 7.75 25.97 -16.70
CA GLY A 762 7.35 27.26 -17.28
C GLY A 762 6.55 27.10 -18.57
N LEU A 763 7.03 26.26 -19.50
CA LEU A 763 6.35 25.94 -20.76
C LEU A 763 5.03 25.18 -20.56
N TYR A 764 5.03 24.18 -19.67
CA TYR A 764 3.85 23.40 -19.32
C TYR A 764 2.76 24.26 -18.70
N SER A 765 3.10 25.10 -17.72
CA SER A 765 2.15 25.93 -16.96
C SER A 765 1.69 27.20 -17.69
N ALA A 766 2.40 27.66 -18.73
CA ALA A 766 2.07 28.87 -19.48
C ALA A 766 0.61 28.92 -19.98
N GLN A 767 -0.05 30.06 -19.80
CA GLN A 767 -1.42 30.30 -20.29
C GLN A 767 -1.47 30.35 -21.82
N VAL A 768 -0.46 30.95 -22.46
CA VAL A 768 -0.27 30.93 -23.91
C VAL A 768 0.96 30.08 -24.21
N TYR A 769 0.75 29.00 -24.97
CA TYR A 769 1.82 28.09 -25.39
C TYR A 769 2.27 28.39 -26.83
N PRO A 770 3.58 28.37 -27.14
CA PRO A 770 4.07 28.40 -28.51
C PRO A 770 3.47 27.25 -29.33
N ARG A 771 2.76 27.56 -30.42
CA ARG A 771 2.00 26.56 -31.20
C ARG A 771 2.79 25.92 -32.34
N ASP A 772 4.11 25.99 -32.27
CA ASP A 772 5.06 25.54 -33.29
C ASP A 772 5.76 24.21 -32.95
N HIS A 773 5.77 23.79 -31.68
CA HIS A 773 6.37 22.52 -31.24
C HIS A 773 5.70 21.95 -29.97
N ASP A 774 5.69 20.62 -29.82
CA ASP A 774 5.27 19.95 -28.57
C ASP A 774 6.25 20.23 -27.41
N LEU A 775 5.89 19.85 -26.19
CA LEU A 775 6.74 20.06 -25.02
C LEU A 775 8.11 19.34 -25.20
N PRO A 776 9.26 20.04 -25.12
CA PRO A 776 10.56 19.49 -25.51
C PRO A 776 11.22 18.64 -24.39
N GLY A 777 10.41 17.85 -23.68
CA GLY A 777 10.80 17.06 -22.51
C GLY A 777 9.66 16.96 -21.49
N HIS A 778 9.66 15.91 -20.69
CA HIS A 778 8.56 15.56 -19.77
C HIS A 778 8.82 15.93 -18.30
N LEU A 779 10.08 16.08 -17.87
CA LEU A 779 10.44 16.32 -16.47
C LEU A 779 10.09 17.76 -16.07
N LEU A 780 9.08 17.91 -15.23
CA LEU A 780 8.65 19.17 -14.66
C LEU A 780 9.14 19.27 -13.21
N SER A 781 9.63 20.44 -12.79
CA SER A 781 9.85 20.69 -11.37
C SER A 781 8.54 20.57 -10.60
N TYR A 782 8.54 19.82 -9.49
CA TYR A 782 7.35 19.72 -8.66
C TYR A 782 7.00 21.12 -8.13
N PRO A 783 5.74 21.59 -8.26
CA PRO A 783 5.38 23.01 -8.17
C PRO A 783 5.28 23.56 -6.74
N ILE A 784 6.39 23.46 -6.02
CA ILE A 784 6.58 23.90 -4.64
C ILE A 784 7.73 24.90 -4.51
N SER A 785 7.63 25.74 -3.49
CA SER A 785 8.70 26.63 -3.02
C SER A 785 9.10 26.23 -1.60
N ILE A 786 10.41 26.19 -1.35
CA ILE A 786 11.01 25.81 -0.07
C ILE A 786 11.42 27.08 0.65
N GLY A 787 10.75 27.41 1.75
CA GLY A 787 11.10 28.58 2.55
C GLY A 787 12.38 28.37 3.36
N SER A 788 12.88 29.47 3.93
CA SER A 788 14.17 29.52 4.63
C SER A 788 14.33 28.46 5.73
N ASN A 789 13.25 28.01 6.38
CA ASN A 789 13.27 27.03 7.47
C ASN A 789 12.87 25.61 7.03
N GLY A 790 12.64 25.39 5.73
CA GLY A 790 12.14 24.12 5.19
C GLY A 790 10.63 24.06 5.03
N GLU A 791 9.90 25.14 5.33
CA GLU A 791 8.45 25.21 5.11
C GLU A 791 8.12 25.01 3.62
N VAL A 792 7.24 24.06 3.30
CA VAL A 792 6.88 23.73 1.91
C VAL A 792 5.60 24.45 1.51
N THR A 793 5.75 25.32 0.53
CA THR A 793 4.73 26.24 0.05
C THR A 793 4.47 26.01 -1.45
N SER A 794 3.38 26.56 -1.97
CA SER A 794 3.17 26.61 -3.43
C SER A 794 4.08 27.67 -4.06
N LEU A 795 4.37 27.56 -5.36
CA LEU A 795 5.02 28.64 -6.11
C LEU A 795 4.19 29.95 -6.03
N ALA A 796 4.86 31.10 -6.08
CA ALA A 796 4.19 32.40 -5.93
C ALA A 796 3.19 32.65 -7.08
N GLY A 797 1.93 32.97 -6.73
CA GLY A 797 0.83 33.13 -7.70
C GLY A 797 0.24 31.82 -8.23
N VAL A 798 0.70 30.67 -7.74
CA VAL A 798 0.38 29.34 -8.28
C VAL A 798 -0.20 28.48 -7.14
N GLU A 799 -1.47 28.70 -6.80
CA GLU A 799 -2.16 27.99 -5.70
C GLU A 799 -2.86 26.68 -6.14
N LEU A 800 -3.25 26.59 -7.41
CA LEU A 800 -4.05 25.50 -7.98
C LEU A 800 -3.33 24.82 -9.15
N PHE A 801 -3.48 23.49 -9.28
CA PHE A 801 -2.93 22.75 -10.44
C PHE A 801 -3.48 23.33 -11.75
N PRO A 802 -2.67 23.40 -12.82
CA PRO A 802 -3.11 24.01 -14.07
C PRO A 802 -4.33 23.28 -14.61
N ASP A 803 -5.30 24.03 -15.13
CA ASP A 803 -6.59 23.52 -15.63
C ASP A 803 -7.51 22.91 -14.56
N THR A 804 -7.26 23.13 -13.27
CA THR A 804 -8.10 22.58 -12.18
C THR A 804 -8.49 23.59 -11.10
N ASN A 805 -9.45 23.20 -10.27
CA ASN A 805 -9.78 23.89 -9.01
C ASN A 805 -9.08 23.28 -7.77
N ALA A 806 -8.08 22.42 -7.96
CA ALA A 806 -7.44 21.63 -6.91
C ALA A 806 -6.14 22.26 -6.38
N LYS A 807 -5.90 22.22 -5.07
CA LYS A 807 -4.73 22.87 -4.43
C LYS A 807 -3.49 21.96 -4.45
N TYR A 808 -2.33 22.52 -4.79
CA TYR A 808 -1.04 21.81 -4.74
C TYR A 808 -0.67 21.28 -3.35
N ARG A 809 -0.95 22.07 -2.31
CA ARG A 809 -0.56 21.75 -0.93
C ARG A 809 -1.36 20.62 -0.29
N GLY A 810 -2.43 20.18 -0.95
CA GLY A 810 -3.46 19.37 -0.32
C GLY A 810 -4.24 20.12 0.76
N CYS A 811 -5.12 19.39 1.43
CA CYS A 811 -5.93 19.82 2.55
C CYS A 811 -6.48 18.59 3.28
N PHE A 812 -6.08 18.39 4.54
CA PHE A 812 -6.69 17.40 5.43
C PHE A 812 -7.59 18.11 6.44
N GLY A 813 -8.91 17.91 6.35
CA GLY A 813 -9.90 18.52 7.24
C GLY A 813 -10.76 19.62 6.58
N SER A 814 -10.92 20.77 7.24
CA SER A 814 -11.92 21.80 6.89
C SER A 814 -11.58 22.62 5.63
N CYS A 815 -11.65 22.01 4.46
CA CYS A 815 -11.49 22.69 3.17
C CYS A 815 -12.71 23.59 2.83
N ASN A 816 -13.86 23.35 3.48
CA ASN A 816 -15.09 24.14 3.33
C ASN A 816 -15.11 25.41 4.19
N LYS A 817 -14.19 26.34 3.88
CA LYS A 817 -14.50 27.77 3.99
C LYS A 817 -14.29 28.37 2.61
N PRO A 818 -15.35 28.82 1.90
CA PRO A 818 -15.15 29.65 0.73
C PRO A 818 -14.33 30.90 1.13
N PRO A 819 -13.52 31.46 0.21
CA PRO A 819 -12.91 32.76 0.49
C PRO A 819 -14.01 33.76 0.86
N PRO A 820 -13.79 34.65 1.84
CA PRO A 820 -14.77 35.66 2.16
C PRO A 820 -15.01 36.51 0.92
N LEU A 821 -16.22 36.42 0.37
CA LEU A 821 -16.71 37.37 -0.61
C LEU A 821 -16.60 38.76 -0.01
N ILE A 822 -15.63 39.55 -0.49
CA ILE A 822 -15.51 40.97 -0.15
C ILE A 822 -16.60 41.70 -0.95
N VAL A 823 -17.84 41.53 -0.50
CA VAL A 823 -18.90 42.49 -0.76
C VAL A 823 -18.76 43.56 0.31
N ALA A 824 -18.52 44.80 -0.10
CA ALA A 824 -18.62 45.93 0.81
C ALA A 824 -20.07 46.03 1.29
N VAL A 825 -20.28 46.05 2.60
CA VAL A 825 -21.60 46.23 3.21
C VAL A 825 -21.51 47.33 4.26
N ASP A 826 -22.38 48.33 4.11
CA ASP A 826 -22.59 49.41 5.08
C ASP A 826 -23.16 48.90 6.43
N GLU A 827 -23.25 49.84 7.37
CA GLU A 827 -23.36 49.63 8.82
C GLU A 827 -24.78 49.20 9.33
N PRO A 828 -25.03 48.99 10.64
CA PRO A 828 -25.53 47.68 11.10
C PRO A 828 -26.88 47.73 11.84
N SER A 829 -27.46 46.57 12.15
CA SER A 829 -28.42 46.51 13.28
C SER A 829 -28.50 45.16 14.03
N LYS A 830 -28.48 45.28 15.37
CA LYS A 830 -29.10 44.43 16.41
C LYS A 830 -28.77 42.94 16.44
N GLY A 831 -27.98 42.55 17.46
CA GLY A 831 -27.66 41.14 17.75
C GLY A 831 -28.45 40.53 18.92
N LEU A 832 -28.18 39.26 19.20
CA LEU A 832 -28.57 38.53 20.42
C LEU A 832 -27.48 37.50 20.75
N ARG A 833 -26.95 37.52 21.99
CA ARG A 833 -25.96 36.56 22.47
C ARG A 833 -26.65 35.30 23.01
N ILE A 834 -26.24 34.12 22.55
CA ILE A 834 -26.52 32.84 23.22
C ILE A 834 -25.19 32.15 23.54
N GLN A 835 -24.95 31.87 24.81
CA GLN A 835 -23.72 31.22 25.28
C GLN A 835 -23.74 29.71 25.00
N GLY A 836 -23.01 29.27 23.98
CA GLY A 836 -22.72 27.86 23.73
C GLY A 836 -21.68 27.30 24.71
N ARG A 837 -22.11 26.43 25.63
CA ARG A 837 -21.24 25.80 26.64
C ARG A 837 -20.38 24.69 26.00
N LEU A 838 -19.06 24.84 26.01
CA LEU A 838 -18.14 23.82 25.48
C LEU A 838 -18.22 22.53 26.34
N VAL A 839 -18.66 21.43 25.76
CA VAL A 839 -18.67 20.10 26.41
C VAL A 839 -17.56 19.25 25.79
N LYS A 840 -16.49 19.01 26.55
CA LYS A 840 -15.46 18.02 26.18
C LYS A 840 -16.07 16.61 26.25
N LYS A 841 -16.13 15.89 25.12
CA LYS A 841 -16.31 14.44 25.11
C LYS A 841 -14.96 13.75 25.42
N PRO A 842 -14.96 12.59 26.10
CA PRO A 842 -13.76 11.78 26.27
C PRO A 842 -13.37 11.10 24.94
N SER A 843 -12.08 11.10 24.63
CA SER A 843 -11.48 10.49 23.42
C SER A 843 -11.41 8.97 23.53
N VAL A 844 -11.92 8.25 22.52
CA VAL A 844 -11.73 6.80 22.33
C VAL A 844 -11.71 6.48 20.83
N SER A 845 -10.52 6.46 20.24
CA SER A 845 -10.12 5.64 19.06
C SER A 845 -8.70 6.07 18.64
N ASP A 846 -7.69 5.22 18.86
CA ASP A 846 -6.26 5.58 18.64
C ASP A 846 -5.70 5.11 17.28
N ASP A 847 -6.45 4.33 16.48
CA ASP A 847 -5.85 3.35 15.55
C ASP A 847 -6.30 3.41 14.05
N PHE A 848 -6.88 4.51 13.52
CA PHE A 848 -7.13 4.57 12.05
C PHE A 848 -7.16 5.95 11.35
N TRP A 849 -6.32 6.09 10.31
CA TRP A 849 -6.51 6.93 9.13
C TRP A 849 -5.94 6.19 7.89
N SER A 850 -6.70 6.12 6.79
CA SER A 850 -6.30 5.39 5.56
C SER A 850 -5.86 6.33 4.44
N THR A 851 -5.01 5.84 3.53
CA THR A 851 -4.25 6.67 2.56
C THR A 851 -4.57 6.43 1.08
N SER A 852 -5.75 5.91 0.71
CA SER A 852 -6.16 5.78 -0.71
C SER A 852 -7.08 6.92 -1.16
N THR A 853 -7.22 7.08 -2.49
CA THR A 853 -8.09 8.10 -3.09
C THR A 853 -9.58 7.79 -3.00
N CYS A 854 -10.00 6.56 -2.65
CA CYS A 854 -11.41 6.20 -2.46
C CYS A 854 -11.84 6.19 -0.97
N ASP A 855 -10.89 5.99 -0.05
CA ASP A 855 -11.19 5.71 1.37
C ASP A 855 -11.83 6.90 2.10
N MET A 856 -11.47 8.15 1.76
CA MET A 856 -11.98 9.32 2.50
C MET A 856 -13.34 9.82 2.03
N ASP A 857 -13.68 9.63 0.76
CA ASP A 857 -14.97 10.07 0.22
C ASP A 857 -16.14 9.34 0.92
N ASN A 858 -15.96 8.05 1.26
CA ASN A 858 -16.91 7.27 2.08
C ASN A 858 -17.00 7.73 3.55
N ASN A 859 -15.93 8.26 4.13
CA ASN A 859 -15.99 8.83 5.49
C ASN A 859 -16.66 10.21 5.50
N SER A 860 -16.60 10.96 4.38
CA SER A 860 -17.23 12.27 4.26
C SER A 860 -18.76 12.19 4.25
N THR A 861 -19.34 11.19 3.57
CA THR A 861 -20.79 10.98 3.48
C THR A 861 -21.40 10.54 4.82
N MET A 862 -20.65 9.84 5.68
CA MET A 862 -21.05 9.51 7.05
C MET A 862 -21.00 10.69 8.04
N GLN A 863 -20.36 11.82 7.68
CA GLN A 863 -20.29 13.01 8.55
C GLN A 863 -21.37 14.06 8.28
N SER A 864 -22.21 13.87 7.25
CA SER A 864 -23.28 14.80 6.87
C SER A 864 -24.69 14.21 6.99
N GLN A 865 -25.12 13.89 8.21
CA GLN A 865 -26.55 13.75 8.52
C GLN A 865 -26.98 14.59 9.73
N ARG A 866 -27.55 15.76 9.44
CA ARG A 866 -28.52 16.43 10.29
C ARG A 866 -29.64 17.01 9.44
N SER A 867 -30.88 16.81 9.90
CA SER A 867 -32.11 17.42 9.38
C SER A 867 -32.61 16.90 8.02
N VAL A 868 -33.24 15.71 8.03
CA VAL A 868 -34.26 15.38 7.02
C VAL A 868 -35.60 15.94 7.52
N SER A 869 -36.13 16.97 6.85
CA SER A 869 -37.48 17.49 7.09
C SER A 869 -38.44 16.91 6.07
N SER A 870 -39.67 16.62 6.49
CA SER A 870 -40.69 15.94 5.70
C SER A 870 -41.12 16.70 4.45
N ILE A 871 -41.15 16.01 3.31
CA ILE A 871 -41.92 16.41 2.12
C ILE A 871 -42.83 15.23 1.74
N SER A 872 -44.13 15.49 1.77
CA SER A 872 -45.18 14.54 1.38
C SER A 872 -45.36 14.54 -0.13
N PHE A 873 -45.40 13.36 -0.75
CA PHE A 873 -45.79 13.22 -2.16
C PHE A 873 -47.24 12.74 -2.27
N THR A 874 -48.05 13.53 -2.98
CA THR A 874 -49.46 13.20 -3.29
C THR A 874 -49.56 12.34 -4.55
N ASN A 875 -50.46 11.36 -4.52
CA ASN A 875 -50.81 10.49 -5.65
C ASN A 875 -51.22 11.27 -6.92
N ASN A 876 -50.94 10.67 -8.08
CA ASN A 876 -51.85 10.73 -9.22
C ASN A 876 -51.76 9.43 -10.05
N THR A 877 -52.91 9.00 -10.57
CA THR A 877 -53.18 7.66 -11.12
C THR A 877 -53.68 7.69 -12.57
N ALA A 878 -53.14 6.83 -13.44
CA ALA A 878 -53.78 6.21 -14.62
C ALA A 878 -52.77 5.20 -15.25
N THR A 879 -52.99 3.87 -15.32
CA THR A 879 -53.85 3.09 -16.27
C THR A 879 -53.60 3.40 -17.75
N SER A 880 -53.44 2.47 -18.72
CA SER A 880 -53.27 0.99 -18.79
C SER A 880 -52.92 0.61 -20.29
N ALA A 881 -52.65 -0.62 -20.78
CA ALA A 881 -52.76 -2.00 -20.26
C ALA A 881 -51.85 -3.03 -21.01
N SER A 882 -51.24 -3.96 -20.26
CA SER A 882 -51.12 -5.44 -20.49
C SER A 882 -50.78 -6.11 -21.85
N SER A 883 -49.72 -6.93 -21.84
CA SER A 883 -49.74 -8.32 -22.38
C SER A 883 -48.69 -9.21 -21.68
N SER A 884 -48.99 -10.49 -21.48
CA SER A 884 -48.40 -11.36 -20.44
C SER A 884 -47.15 -12.18 -20.81
N SER A 885 -46.19 -12.28 -19.88
CA SER A 885 -45.39 -13.49 -19.64
C SER A 885 -45.00 -13.59 -18.16
N ASN A 886 -44.80 -14.80 -17.63
CA ASN A 886 -44.79 -15.11 -16.19
C ASN A 886 -43.72 -14.34 -15.38
N PRO A 887 -44.02 -13.86 -14.16
CA PRO A 887 -43.00 -13.43 -13.22
C PRO A 887 -42.25 -14.64 -12.66
N ASN A 888 -40.91 -14.59 -12.66
CA ASN A 888 -40.11 -15.56 -11.90
C ASN A 888 -40.39 -15.39 -10.40
N GLU A 889 -40.60 -16.50 -9.70
CA GLU A 889 -40.70 -16.50 -8.24
C GLU A 889 -39.44 -15.89 -7.61
N PHE A 890 -39.65 -14.99 -6.65
CA PHE A 890 -38.59 -14.47 -5.80
C PHE A 890 -38.13 -15.58 -4.83
N VAL A 891 -37.04 -16.27 -5.19
CA VAL A 891 -36.44 -17.30 -4.34
C VAL A 891 -35.56 -16.62 -3.27
N ASN A 892 -36.14 -16.34 -2.10
CA ASN A 892 -35.40 -15.82 -0.96
C ASN A 892 -34.33 -16.84 -0.50
N THR A 893 -33.10 -16.64 -0.97
CA THR A 893 -31.99 -17.57 -0.74
C THR A 893 -31.49 -17.52 0.71
N GLY A 894 -31.73 -16.40 1.40
CA GLY A 894 -31.50 -16.25 2.84
C GLY A 894 -32.46 -17.12 3.65
N LEU A 895 -33.75 -17.08 3.34
CA LEU A 895 -34.77 -17.95 3.97
C LEU A 895 -34.48 -19.44 3.74
N ASN A 896 -34.02 -19.82 2.55
CA ASN A 896 -33.64 -21.21 2.26
C ASN A 896 -32.40 -21.67 3.05
N LEU A 897 -31.36 -20.83 3.15
CA LEU A 897 -30.17 -21.13 3.95
C LEU A 897 -30.50 -21.17 5.45
N TRP A 898 -31.37 -20.26 5.91
CA TRP A 898 -31.91 -20.24 7.27
C TRP A 898 -32.66 -21.53 7.60
N ASN A 899 -33.58 -21.97 6.73
CA ASN A 899 -34.33 -23.21 6.91
C ASN A 899 -33.43 -24.45 6.96
N GLN A 900 -32.37 -24.52 6.14
CA GLN A 900 -31.36 -25.58 6.24
C GLN A 900 -30.60 -25.53 7.57
N THR A 901 -30.24 -24.34 8.04
CA THR A 901 -29.52 -24.15 9.32
C THR A 901 -30.41 -24.49 10.52
N ARG A 902 -31.69 -24.09 10.51
CA ARG A 902 -32.71 -24.48 11.50
C ARG A 902 -32.87 -26.00 11.57
N GLN A 903 -33.00 -26.67 10.43
CA GLN A 903 -33.06 -28.13 10.35
C GLN A 903 -31.82 -28.79 10.98
N GLN A 904 -30.62 -28.26 10.72
CA GLN A 904 -29.37 -28.78 11.33
C GLN A 904 -29.32 -28.56 12.86
N TRP A 905 -29.79 -27.41 13.36
CA TRP A 905 -29.86 -27.15 14.80
C TRP A 905 -30.85 -28.10 15.50
N LEU A 906 -32.05 -28.29 14.93
CA LEU A 906 -33.05 -29.24 15.45
C LEU A 906 -32.57 -30.70 15.38
N ALA A 907 -31.81 -31.07 14.33
CA ALA A 907 -31.26 -32.41 14.16
C ALA A 907 -30.04 -32.74 15.05
N SER A 908 -29.44 -31.75 15.72
CA SER A 908 -28.19 -31.92 16.48
C SER A 908 -28.33 -32.64 17.83
N GLY A 909 -29.54 -33.12 18.19
CA GLY A 909 -29.79 -33.97 19.36
C GLY A 909 -29.80 -35.46 19.03
N SER A 910 -28.72 -36.18 19.34
CA SER A 910 -28.58 -37.61 19.03
C SER A 910 -29.53 -38.51 19.83
N SER A 911 -30.29 -39.36 19.13
CA SER A 911 -30.94 -40.61 19.56
C SER A 911 -30.96 -40.93 21.06
N GLN A 912 -32.12 -40.72 21.72
CA GLN A 912 -32.55 -41.54 22.86
C GLN A 912 -34.05 -41.84 22.81
N THR A 913 -34.35 -43.13 23.02
CA THR A 913 -35.58 -43.75 23.55
C THR A 913 -36.82 -42.87 23.79
N LYS A 914 -37.99 -43.31 23.29
CA LYS A 914 -39.33 -42.77 23.57
C LYS A 914 -39.54 -42.41 25.05
N ALA A 915 -39.34 -41.15 25.40
CA ALA A 915 -39.74 -40.55 26.66
C ALA A 915 -41.15 -39.93 26.53
N LYS A 916 -41.91 -39.94 27.62
CA LYS A 916 -43.30 -39.46 27.65
C LYS A 916 -43.42 -38.02 27.14
N VAL A 917 -44.54 -37.73 26.44
CA VAL A 917 -44.96 -36.37 26.04
C VAL A 917 -44.83 -35.45 27.26
N ARG A 918 -44.02 -34.41 27.12
CA ARG A 918 -43.75 -33.40 28.14
C ARG A 918 -44.49 -32.13 27.75
N GLU A 919 -45.12 -31.47 28.71
CA GLU A 919 -45.64 -30.11 28.52
C GLU A 919 -44.48 -29.15 28.22
N PRO A 920 -44.67 -28.19 27.30
CA PRO A 920 -43.66 -27.16 27.03
C PRO A 920 -43.38 -26.31 28.27
N THR A 921 -42.16 -25.80 28.34
CA THR A 921 -41.66 -24.94 29.42
C THR A 921 -42.05 -23.46 29.20
N ILE A 922 -42.12 -23.03 27.95
CA ILE A 922 -42.69 -21.78 27.47
C ILE A 922 -44.20 -21.97 27.31
N SER A 923 -44.99 -20.99 27.76
CA SER A 923 -46.43 -21.01 27.55
C SER A 923 -46.77 -20.52 26.15
N TRP A 924 -47.77 -21.12 25.51
CA TRP A 924 -48.27 -20.75 24.17
C TRP A 924 -48.81 -19.31 24.07
N ASN A 925 -48.97 -18.60 25.18
CA ASN A 925 -49.39 -17.19 25.25
C ASN A 925 -48.26 -16.24 25.69
N ALA A 926 -47.02 -16.72 25.74
CA ALA A 926 -45.87 -15.91 26.11
C ALA A 926 -45.47 -14.96 24.97
N THR A 927 -45.22 -13.70 25.30
CA THR A 927 -44.64 -12.69 24.38
C THR A 927 -43.17 -12.46 24.70
N TYR A 928 -42.41 -11.87 23.76
CA TYR A 928 -41.00 -11.53 23.93
C TYR A 928 -40.74 -10.76 25.24
N GLU A 929 -41.54 -9.71 25.52
CA GLU A 929 -41.44 -8.93 26.75
C GLU A 929 -41.72 -9.76 28.01
N SER A 930 -42.65 -10.73 27.96
CA SER A 930 -43.01 -11.57 29.10
C SER A 930 -41.92 -12.59 29.48
N LEU A 931 -41.06 -12.99 28.53
CA LEU A 931 -40.00 -13.98 28.75
C LEU A 931 -38.64 -13.34 29.01
N LEU A 932 -38.33 -12.21 28.35
CA LEU A 932 -37.01 -11.57 28.39
C LEU A 932 -36.99 -10.25 29.17
N GLY A 933 -38.16 -9.66 29.49
CA GLY A 933 -38.28 -8.47 30.32
C GLY A 933 -38.16 -8.74 31.83
N VAL A 934 -38.18 -10.00 32.28
CA VAL A 934 -38.26 -10.37 33.71
C VAL A 934 -37.01 -11.14 34.17
N ASN A 935 -36.30 -10.60 35.16
CA ASN A 935 -35.08 -11.23 35.73
C ASN A 935 -35.34 -12.48 36.61
N LYS A 936 -36.46 -13.20 36.42
CA LYS A 936 -36.76 -14.45 37.15
C LYS A 936 -36.31 -15.64 36.31
N ARG A 937 -35.59 -16.58 36.94
CA ARG A 937 -35.23 -17.86 36.29
C ARG A 937 -36.49 -18.71 36.09
N PHE A 938 -36.56 -19.39 34.94
CA PHE A 938 -37.55 -20.44 34.70
C PHE A 938 -37.43 -21.57 35.73
N SER A 939 -38.55 -22.20 36.06
CA SER A 939 -38.62 -23.31 37.03
C SER A 939 -37.90 -24.57 36.56
N ARG A 940 -37.60 -24.67 35.26
CA ARG A 940 -36.88 -25.76 34.60
C ARG A 940 -36.15 -25.21 33.35
N PRO A 941 -35.03 -25.80 32.89
CA PRO A 941 -34.33 -25.35 31.69
C PRO A 941 -35.19 -25.54 30.44
N ILE A 942 -35.19 -24.54 29.55
CA ILE A 942 -35.91 -24.59 28.28
C ILE A 942 -35.07 -25.40 27.26
N PRO A 943 -35.62 -26.43 26.59
CA PRO A 943 -34.95 -27.13 25.50
C PRO A 943 -34.61 -26.21 24.34
N LEU A 944 -33.45 -26.40 23.70
CA LEU A 944 -33.03 -25.56 22.56
C LEU A 944 -34.07 -25.52 21.41
N PRO A 945 -34.71 -26.63 20.98
CA PRO A 945 -35.77 -26.58 19.98
C PRO A 945 -36.92 -25.64 20.36
N GLU A 946 -37.37 -25.71 21.62
CA GLU A 946 -38.50 -24.94 22.12
C GLU A 946 -38.21 -23.43 22.17
N MET A 947 -36.97 -23.04 22.48
CA MET A 947 -36.51 -21.64 22.40
C MET A 947 -36.32 -21.17 20.95
N VAL A 948 -35.83 -22.05 20.05
CA VAL A 948 -35.66 -21.72 18.63
C VAL A 948 -37.00 -21.48 17.96
N ASP A 949 -37.98 -22.37 18.18
CA ASP A 949 -39.33 -22.20 17.60
C ASP A 949 -40.03 -20.95 18.16
N PHE A 950 -39.95 -20.69 19.47
CA PHE A 950 -40.49 -19.46 20.07
C PHE A 950 -39.89 -18.17 19.46
N LEU A 951 -38.58 -18.12 19.23
CA LEU A 951 -37.93 -16.95 18.63
C LEU A 951 -38.28 -16.78 17.14
N VAL A 952 -38.53 -17.87 16.42
CA VAL A 952 -39.02 -17.82 15.03
C VAL A 952 -40.43 -17.23 14.98
N ASP A 953 -41.35 -17.69 15.83
CA ASP A 953 -42.72 -17.16 15.88
C ASP A 953 -42.76 -15.64 16.17
N VAL A 954 -41.83 -15.13 17.01
CA VAL A 954 -41.67 -13.69 17.26
C VAL A 954 -41.12 -12.96 16.02
N TRP A 955 -40.11 -13.50 15.35
CA TRP A 955 -39.52 -12.84 14.18
C TRP A 955 -40.43 -12.82 12.95
N GLU A 956 -41.29 -13.83 12.79
CA GLU A 956 -42.37 -13.82 11.79
C GLU A 956 -43.42 -12.75 12.13
N GLN A 957 -43.80 -12.58 13.40
CA GLN A 957 -44.70 -11.51 13.83
C GLN A 957 -44.12 -10.09 13.68
N GLU A 958 -42.80 -9.94 13.78
CA GLU A 958 -42.09 -8.66 13.58
C GLU A 958 -41.74 -8.37 12.09
N GLY A 959 -42.06 -9.27 11.16
CA GLY A 959 -41.87 -9.07 9.72
C GLY A 959 -40.40 -9.01 9.27
N LEU A 960 -39.49 -9.64 10.02
CA LEU A 960 -38.02 -9.50 9.83
C LEU A 960 -37.43 -10.24 8.61
N TYR A 961 -38.28 -10.78 7.72
CA TYR A 961 -37.87 -11.61 6.57
C TYR A 961 -38.44 -11.16 5.20
N ASP A 962 -39.22 -10.07 5.16
CA ASP A 962 -39.78 -9.46 3.94
C ASP A 962 -38.93 -8.28 3.41
#